data_AF-A0A316U3V3-F1
#
_entry.id   AF-A0A316U3V3-F1
#
_cell.length_a   1.000
_cell.length_b   1.000
_cell.length_c   1.000
_cell.angle_alpha   90.00
_cell.angle_beta   90.00
_cell.angle_gamma   90.00
#
_symmetry.space_group_name_H-M   'P 1'
#
loop_
_entity.id
_entity.type
_entity.pdbx_description
1 polymer ?
#
loop_
_entity_poly.entity_id
_entity_poly.type
_entity_poly.pdbx_seq_one_letter_code
_entity_poly.pdbx_strand_id
1 'polypeptide(L)'
;MASTAASSSALPLFWDLASAEEEKRLASSSHLVSGLVKQQSALASTSRWTLDPPEPAAATTNGSGAALAAVETVTEQQSLYVERKLDHTLASDVSYSLRRLVRGLASPREHSRVGFAVALTELLAHLTSINASDVLILIIKHSSPSGKVSRSEQRNLLFARLFGIQALVRSGMLIERPTTDLAEVEKVIELLRNLSEKKAYLRESCGWTLVQLLDSLAASSNEQLKSAVSQLVFNDAVSGDLTPEKVALILKLQEFAPKLKADGKVAGLKKGGDILSAPNLPTIAKVLCNTTPTEDKEDAAAATKAGDNSGSHNPRVHFIWDVILQNYFGPATSSVPASRAPFAELYRVCVDESLFAATASPERKSWGFQVFCKALIAAPAAEKPLLFTPNFMRTWINQLAGKERLLHNAATSAAEIVTEVVKETPRAGFALVAQLLGKHGSQNFDKLTKTKTIEGLLSAMDGQGVKDYIVWVVELLATSADDAKRRWALDQLLSLVRNTAIPTDESSTEDILKYLAAGGFFSWKKAPSAEAGLLSHQPKPSFSVEARDVCRSRFLSCLTELAERTTTVTTSIEAAKPRRVQGVTSAGELWVSKAWEIFNSLLKDTKNFASVMSEDATQIAADGSELLQKVRKAGKAQKSDRLQAFETLVVASLLFALESPEEAAELVESLNDCFSSLFLSKAAPPAPKSTEDGEEEREPAGIELLQDYIIGLLEKPSAFLRAIAEQVFGVFATEMTKESLDHLIDQLGLNEEPADEEEEGGDAMDVDGADGDEAESETSEDSIESASVEDDDEEDVDVDEKFRSDVLEALKAGGIAHEESDEDEDDEDGGSDDDDDKESVPDLTDDQMLAIDDKLAEIFRQRMSSRQNKKEAKQEAVAFRNKILDLLAIYARKQVSNPLVVNLVRPLFLLATESDELDRQVANKASTILRNNLCKAKEMPIGPGIEVVEEDLRAVHSFACRTASPELASVANTVNLYLTRVALGPTSNKAAPSAALVKVYEETLQDFLGRSACQLKASFLIDAFKRFPSLGWPLRSTLVESCSPMATVKTYRQQQGMQMLQSLVSQSAQAQETQKDVLVFMPDVANLVFTLLPTSTSSSPSSTGSLPNAAHLKEVLKFALQAVRITKRVVFAEDVEGKATKSVWKPSKIREAMAALEKEERFKNSTSLQSLLKQMLVIVEGKSEEGKKDKKRKAKEAVEVQGEVNGKGAVQTNGHSGNSKEDTKKSSSGGSKKKAKKAT
;
A
#
# COMPACT_ATOMS: atom_id res chain seq x y z
N MET A 1 45.43 -40.29 -34.21
CA MET A 1 44.23 -40.33 -35.07
C MET A 1 43.29 -41.38 -34.51
N ALA A 2 41.99 -41.15 -34.30
CA ALA A 2 41.27 -39.87 -34.33
C ALA A 2 40.05 -39.94 -33.38
N SER A 3 40.15 -39.31 -32.21
CA SER A 3 39.02 -38.96 -31.35
C SER A 3 39.47 -37.88 -30.37
N THR A 4 39.29 -36.62 -30.75
CA THR A 4 39.59 -35.45 -29.91
C THR A 4 38.29 -34.76 -29.53
N ALA A 5 37.49 -35.42 -28.69
CA ALA A 5 36.42 -34.77 -27.95
C ALA A 5 37.02 -33.92 -26.82
N ALA A 6 36.49 -32.72 -26.58
CA ALA A 6 37.11 -31.76 -25.70
C ALA A 6 37.07 -32.20 -24.23
N SER A 7 38.24 -32.42 -23.63
CA SER A 7 38.39 -32.50 -22.17
C SER A 7 38.27 -31.10 -21.58
N SER A 8 37.05 -30.68 -21.23
CA SER A 8 36.86 -29.55 -20.32
C SER A 8 37.54 -29.87 -19.00
N SER A 9 38.64 -29.20 -18.69
CA SER A 9 39.35 -29.42 -17.42
C SER A 9 38.39 -29.21 -16.26
N ALA A 10 38.35 -30.12 -15.28
CA ALA A 10 37.49 -29.95 -14.09
C ALA A 10 37.90 -28.77 -13.18
N LEU A 11 39.05 -28.14 -13.45
CA LEU A 11 39.66 -27.09 -12.63
C LEU A 11 38.79 -25.83 -12.41
N PRO A 12 38.08 -25.23 -13.40
CA PRO A 12 37.22 -24.06 -13.19
C PRO A 12 36.13 -24.33 -12.15
N LEU A 13 35.44 -25.47 -12.26
CA LEU A 13 34.33 -25.86 -11.39
C LEU A 13 34.73 -25.92 -9.90
N PHE A 14 36.01 -26.22 -9.60
CA PHE A 14 36.53 -26.21 -8.23
C PHE A 14 36.71 -24.79 -7.63
N TRP A 15 36.72 -23.73 -8.45
CA TRP A 15 36.69 -22.35 -7.96
C TRP A 15 35.26 -21.89 -7.73
N ASP A 16 34.34 -22.28 -8.62
CA ASP A 16 32.91 -21.94 -8.51
C ASP A 16 32.22 -22.69 -7.34
N LEU A 17 32.67 -23.90 -7.00
CA LEU A 17 32.34 -24.57 -5.72
C LEU A 17 32.74 -23.75 -4.48
N ALA A 18 33.68 -22.83 -4.60
CA ALA A 18 34.12 -21.93 -3.53
C ALA A 18 33.40 -20.55 -3.55
N SER A 19 32.44 -20.35 -4.46
CA SER A 19 31.67 -19.10 -4.60
C SER A 19 30.77 -18.81 -3.39
N ALA A 20 30.53 -17.52 -3.14
CA ALA A 20 29.53 -17.04 -2.17
C ALA A 20 28.09 -17.21 -2.69
N GLU A 21 27.88 -17.18 -4.01
CA GLU A 21 26.58 -17.39 -4.64
C GLU A 21 26.18 -18.88 -4.63
N GLU A 22 24.97 -19.18 -4.19
CA GLU A 22 24.51 -20.57 -4.02
C GLU A 22 24.26 -21.29 -5.35
N GLU A 23 23.59 -20.62 -6.29
CA GLU A 23 23.30 -21.18 -7.61
C GLU A 23 24.58 -21.62 -8.34
N LYS A 24 25.64 -20.81 -8.29
CA LYS A 24 26.96 -21.14 -8.84
C LYS A 24 27.60 -22.36 -8.16
N ARG A 25 27.46 -22.52 -6.83
CA ARG A 25 27.92 -23.73 -6.13
C ARG A 25 27.15 -24.97 -6.59
N LEU A 26 25.82 -24.89 -6.64
CA LEU A 26 24.95 -26.02 -6.99
C LEU A 26 25.14 -26.47 -8.45
N ALA A 27 25.15 -25.53 -9.39
CA ALA A 27 25.42 -25.80 -10.80
C ALA A 27 26.81 -26.43 -11.00
N SER A 28 27.84 -25.90 -10.34
CA SER A 28 29.22 -26.40 -10.47
C SER A 28 29.41 -27.77 -9.81
N SER A 29 28.71 -28.04 -8.71
CA SER A 29 28.63 -29.39 -8.11
C SER A 29 28.04 -30.39 -9.11
N SER A 30 26.88 -30.08 -9.68
CA SER A 30 26.20 -30.94 -10.68
C SER A 30 27.05 -31.18 -11.93
N HIS A 31 27.68 -30.13 -12.48
CA HIS A 31 28.59 -30.25 -13.63
C HIS A 31 29.85 -31.06 -13.30
N LEU A 32 30.43 -30.89 -12.12
CA LEU A 32 31.62 -31.64 -11.69
C LEU A 32 31.27 -33.13 -11.50
N VAL A 33 30.26 -33.44 -10.69
CA VAL A 33 29.86 -34.81 -10.37
C VAL A 33 29.42 -35.55 -11.64
N SER A 34 28.56 -34.94 -12.47
CA SER A 34 28.13 -35.58 -13.73
C SER A 34 29.25 -35.76 -14.76
N GLY A 35 30.32 -34.97 -14.70
CA GLY A 35 31.54 -35.19 -15.47
C GLY A 35 32.35 -36.38 -14.94
N LEU A 36 32.63 -36.39 -13.64
CA LEU A 36 33.43 -37.43 -12.97
C LEU A 36 32.76 -38.82 -13.04
N VAL A 37 31.43 -38.89 -12.86
CA VAL A 37 30.67 -40.15 -12.96
C VAL A 37 30.71 -40.72 -14.38
N LYS A 38 30.69 -39.86 -15.42
CA LYS A 38 30.89 -40.29 -16.83
C LYS A 38 32.31 -40.79 -17.09
N GLN A 39 33.32 -40.21 -16.46
CA GLN A 39 34.70 -40.70 -16.56
C GLN A 39 34.87 -42.07 -15.86
N GLN A 40 34.26 -42.26 -14.68
CA GLN A 40 34.32 -43.55 -13.97
C GLN A 40 33.56 -44.66 -14.72
N SER A 41 32.38 -44.37 -15.30
CA SER A 41 31.65 -45.37 -16.09
C SER A 41 32.32 -45.71 -17.42
N ALA A 42 33.02 -44.74 -18.05
CA ALA A 42 33.88 -45.01 -19.20
C ALA A 42 35.12 -45.86 -18.86
N LEU A 43 35.68 -45.73 -17.64
CA LEU A 43 36.71 -46.66 -17.17
C LEU A 43 36.13 -48.06 -16.97
N ALA A 44 34.96 -48.19 -16.34
CA ALA A 44 34.30 -49.47 -16.09
C ALA A 44 33.88 -50.22 -17.37
N SER A 45 33.61 -49.52 -18.47
CA SER A 45 33.33 -50.12 -19.78
C SER A 45 34.60 -50.48 -20.58
N THR A 46 35.78 -50.07 -20.11
CA THR A 46 37.08 -50.40 -20.71
C THR A 46 37.70 -51.59 -19.98
N SER A 47 38.07 -52.66 -20.70
CA SER A 47 38.56 -53.93 -20.13
C SER A 47 40.00 -53.89 -19.59
N ARG A 48 40.29 -52.93 -18.70
CA ARG A 48 41.60 -52.70 -18.04
C ARG A 48 41.67 -53.25 -16.61
N TRP A 49 40.69 -54.05 -16.20
CA TRP A 49 40.61 -54.65 -14.85
C TRP A 49 41.48 -55.91 -14.74
N THR A 50 42.79 -55.77 -14.97
CA THR A 50 43.74 -56.88 -15.18
C THR A 50 45.11 -56.66 -14.51
N LEU A 51 45.11 -56.02 -13.34
CA LEU A 51 46.22 -56.07 -12.37
C LEU A 51 45.63 -56.25 -10.98
N ASP A 52 46.20 -57.16 -10.19
CA ASP A 52 45.76 -57.42 -8.82
C ASP A 52 45.98 -56.19 -7.92
N PRO A 53 45.13 -55.98 -6.89
CA PRO A 53 45.35 -54.93 -5.90
C PRO A 53 46.68 -55.19 -5.15
N PRO A 54 47.41 -54.13 -4.73
CA PRO A 54 48.63 -54.31 -3.95
C PRO A 54 48.36 -55.06 -2.65
N GLU A 55 49.24 -56.00 -2.28
CA GLU A 55 49.08 -56.79 -1.06
C GLU A 55 49.07 -55.89 0.20
N PRO A 56 48.22 -56.20 1.21
CA PRO A 56 48.21 -55.47 2.46
C PRO A 56 49.47 -55.78 3.28
N ALA A 57 50.23 -54.72 3.61
CA ALA A 57 51.41 -54.86 4.47
C ALA A 57 51.01 -55.35 5.88
N ALA A 58 51.72 -56.36 6.39
CA ALA A 58 51.40 -57.02 7.66
C ALA A 58 51.49 -56.05 8.86
N ALA A 59 50.38 -55.86 9.57
CA ALA A 59 50.31 -54.99 10.73
C ALA A 59 50.81 -55.69 12.00
N THR A 60 51.90 -55.18 12.59
CA THR A 60 52.39 -55.62 13.91
C THR A 60 51.49 -55.09 15.02
N THR A 61 50.84 -55.98 15.77
CA THR A 61 50.02 -55.64 16.94
C THR A 61 50.88 -55.28 18.16
N ASN A 62 50.46 -54.27 18.93
CA ASN A 62 51.08 -53.93 20.23
C ASN A 62 50.15 -53.06 21.10
N GLY A 63 50.10 -53.34 22.40
CA GLY A 63 49.65 -52.41 23.45
C GLY A 63 48.14 -52.23 23.65
N SER A 64 47.59 -52.88 24.68
CA SER A 64 46.18 -52.78 25.10
C SER A 64 45.75 -51.41 25.70
N GLY A 65 46.62 -50.40 25.70
CA GLY A 65 46.30 -49.02 26.05
C GLY A 65 45.99 -48.09 24.85
N ALA A 66 46.14 -48.57 23.61
CA ALA A 66 46.15 -47.72 22.41
C ALA A 66 44.77 -47.46 21.76
N ALA A 67 43.69 -48.10 22.23
CA ALA A 67 42.43 -48.23 21.50
C ALA A 67 41.82 -46.88 21.03
N LEU A 68 41.51 -45.95 21.94
CA LEU A 68 40.91 -44.65 21.55
C LEU A 68 41.85 -43.80 20.66
N ALA A 69 43.17 -43.87 20.88
CA ALA A 69 44.14 -43.13 20.08
C ALA A 69 44.22 -43.65 18.63
N ALA A 70 44.02 -44.96 18.43
CA ALA A 70 43.96 -45.60 17.11
C ALA A 70 42.65 -45.33 16.34
N VAL A 71 41.64 -44.75 17.00
CA VAL A 71 40.38 -44.35 16.34
C VAL A 71 40.50 -42.96 15.71
N GLU A 72 41.04 -41.98 16.46
CA GLU A 72 41.20 -40.60 15.96
C GLU A 72 42.32 -40.40 14.92
N THR A 73 43.23 -41.37 14.78
CA THR A 73 44.43 -41.30 13.94
C THR A 73 44.48 -42.40 12.88
N VAL A 74 45.31 -42.20 11.86
CA VAL A 74 45.59 -43.14 10.76
C VAL A 74 47.09 -43.07 10.46
N THR A 75 47.74 -44.21 10.24
CA THR A 75 49.18 -44.23 9.95
C THR A 75 49.49 -43.76 8.53
N GLU A 76 50.70 -43.25 8.29
CA GLU A 76 51.14 -42.85 6.95
C GLU A 76 51.18 -44.04 5.96
N GLN A 77 51.32 -45.28 6.47
CA GLN A 77 51.27 -46.49 5.65
C GLN A 77 49.83 -46.84 5.20
N GLN A 78 48.86 -46.81 6.11
CA GLN A 78 47.42 -46.98 5.78
C GLN A 78 46.97 -45.88 4.81
N SER A 79 47.30 -44.65 5.20
CA SER A 79 47.69 -43.51 4.35
C SER A 79 47.89 -43.78 2.86
N LEU A 80 49.14 -44.13 2.53
CA LEU A 80 49.63 -44.31 1.16
C LEU A 80 49.05 -45.55 0.48
N TYR A 81 48.69 -46.60 1.24
CA TYR A 81 48.02 -47.78 0.70
C TYR A 81 46.66 -47.43 0.10
N VAL A 82 45.82 -46.68 0.82
CA VAL A 82 44.50 -46.26 0.31
C VAL A 82 44.63 -45.30 -0.86
N GLU A 83 45.56 -44.34 -0.84
CA GLU A 83 45.79 -43.45 -1.99
C GLU A 83 46.20 -44.24 -3.25
N ARG A 84 47.05 -45.26 -3.13
CA ARG A 84 47.40 -46.15 -4.24
C ARG A 84 46.22 -47.01 -4.70
N LYS A 85 45.48 -47.62 -3.78
CA LYS A 85 44.26 -48.41 -4.07
C LYS A 85 43.27 -47.60 -4.91
N LEU A 86 43.01 -46.35 -4.51
CA LEU A 86 42.12 -45.44 -5.23
C LEU A 86 42.67 -45.06 -6.61
N ASP A 87 43.98 -44.85 -6.76
CA ASP A 87 44.62 -44.60 -8.07
C ASP A 87 44.62 -45.83 -9.02
N HIS A 88 44.41 -47.05 -8.49
CA HIS A 88 44.20 -48.26 -9.29
C HIS A 88 42.71 -48.50 -9.63
N THR A 89 41.78 -48.15 -8.75
CA THR A 89 40.34 -48.46 -8.89
C THR A 89 39.51 -47.33 -9.53
N LEU A 90 39.97 -46.07 -9.47
CA LEU A 90 39.27 -44.91 -10.01
C LEU A 90 39.99 -44.35 -11.24
N ALA A 91 39.25 -43.66 -12.11
CA ALA A 91 39.85 -42.82 -13.16
C ALA A 91 40.71 -41.70 -12.53
N SER A 92 41.78 -41.29 -13.20
CA SER A 92 42.77 -40.30 -12.70
C SER A 92 42.12 -39.05 -12.12
N ASP A 93 41.17 -38.50 -12.88
CA ASP A 93 40.48 -37.26 -12.59
C ASP A 93 39.50 -37.43 -11.42
N VAL A 94 38.95 -38.63 -11.24
CA VAL A 94 38.04 -39.00 -10.14
C VAL A 94 38.83 -39.21 -8.85
N SER A 95 39.97 -39.91 -8.88
CA SER A 95 40.87 -40.07 -7.72
C SER A 95 41.50 -38.73 -7.30
N TYR A 96 41.91 -37.89 -8.26
CA TYR A 96 42.33 -36.52 -8.00
C TYR A 96 41.21 -35.69 -7.37
N SER A 97 40.00 -35.73 -7.95
CA SER A 97 38.86 -34.94 -7.49
C SER A 97 38.39 -35.37 -6.10
N LEU A 98 38.28 -36.67 -5.81
CA LEU A 98 37.93 -37.19 -4.48
C LEU A 98 38.89 -36.65 -3.41
N ARG A 99 40.20 -36.75 -3.64
CA ARG A 99 41.22 -36.20 -2.72
C ARG A 99 41.17 -34.67 -2.63
N ARG A 100 40.86 -33.96 -3.73
CA ARG A 100 40.71 -32.49 -3.74
C ARG A 100 39.46 -32.04 -2.97
N LEU A 101 38.34 -32.75 -3.11
CA LEU A 101 37.10 -32.49 -2.37
C LEU A 101 37.31 -32.69 -0.87
N VAL A 102 37.87 -33.83 -0.45
CA VAL A 102 38.18 -34.12 0.96
C VAL A 102 39.15 -33.09 1.56
N ARG A 103 40.19 -32.65 0.82
CA ARG A 103 41.09 -31.58 1.27
C ARG A 103 40.40 -30.21 1.34
N GLY A 104 39.42 -29.95 0.48
CA GLY A 104 38.63 -28.71 0.47
C GLY A 104 37.74 -28.51 1.69
N LEU A 105 37.37 -29.59 2.40
CA LEU A 105 36.58 -29.53 3.64
C LEU A 105 37.27 -28.72 4.76
N ALA A 106 38.60 -28.66 4.77
CA ALA A 106 39.40 -27.89 5.72
C ALA A 106 39.58 -26.40 5.33
N SER A 107 38.87 -25.91 4.31
CA SER A 107 38.94 -24.51 3.88
C SER A 107 38.56 -23.55 5.00
N PRO A 108 39.29 -22.42 5.19
CA PRO A 108 38.86 -21.37 6.12
C PRO A 108 37.57 -20.66 5.68
N ARG A 109 37.24 -20.69 4.38
CA ARG A 109 36.03 -20.07 3.82
C ARG A 109 34.82 -20.99 3.96
N GLU A 110 33.75 -20.49 4.57
CA GLU A 110 32.57 -21.27 4.91
C GLU A 110 31.80 -21.80 3.69
N HIS A 111 31.44 -20.93 2.75
CA HIS A 111 30.74 -21.32 1.53
C HIS A 111 31.51 -22.40 0.73
N SER A 112 32.85 -22.35 0.79
CA SER A 112 33.69 -23.39 0.20
C SER A 112 33.57 -24.71 0.94
N ARG A 113 33.59 -24.74 2.29
CA ARG A 113 33.38 -25.99 3.06
C ARG A 113 32.05 -26.66 2.68
N VAL A 114 30.98 -25.86 2.56
CA VAL A 114 29.65 -26.34 2.14
C VAL A 114 29.68 -26.86 0.70
N GLY A 115 30.22 -26.10 -0.27
CA GLY A 115 30.32 -26.54 -1.66
C GLY A 115 31.15 -27.82 -1.84
N PHE A 116 32.29 -27.93 -1.15
CA PHE A 116 33.11 -29.13 -1.12
C PHE A 116 32.40 -30.33 -0.48
N ALA A 117 31.62 -30.12 0.59
CA ALA A 117 30.86 -31.18 1.25
C ALA A 117 29.69 -31.70 0.40
N VAL A 118 28.95 -30.81 -0.28
CA VAL A 118 27.86 -31.20 -1.20
C VAL A 118 28.42 -31.97 -2.39
N ALA A 119 29.44 -31.44 -3.08
CA ALA A 119 30.06 -32.14 -4.21
C ALA A 119 30.73 -33.46 -3.82
N LEU A 120 31.24 -33.59 -2.59
CA LEU A 120 31.70 -34.87 -2.05
C LEU A 120 30.54 -35.84 -1.84
N THR A 121 29.46 -35.41 -1.17
CA THR A 121 28.28 -36.25 -0.89
C THR A 121 27.69 -36.84 -2.18
N GLU A 122 27.46 -35.99 -3.18
CA GLU A 122 26.92 -36.38 -4.48
C GLU A 122 27.87 -37.30 -5.27
N LEU A 123 29.18 -37.03 -5.26
CA LEU A 123 30.15 -37.92 -5.89
C LEU A 123 30.17 -39.30 -5.21
N LEU A 124 30.17 -39.33 -3.88
CA LEU A 124 30.20 -40.58 -3.10
C LEU A 124 28.96 -41.44 -3.33
N ALA A 125 27.77 -40.83 -3.42
CA ALA A 125 26.52 -41.54 -3.70
C ALA A 125 26.60 -42.34 -5.01
N HIS A 126 27.21 -41.77 -6.05
CA HIS A 126 27.32 -42.39 -7.38
C HIS A 126 28.55 -43.32 -7.55
N LEU A 127 29.61 -43.17 -6.75
CA LEU A 127 30.83 -43.99 -6.86
C LEU A 127 30.68 -45.33 -6.13
N THR A 128 30.15 -46.36 -6.80
CA THR A 128 30.01 -47.72 -6.24
C THR A 128 31.33 -48.49 -6.07
N SER A 129 32.41 -48.06 -6.72
CA SER A 129 33.72 -48.77 -6.74
C SER A 129 34.59 -48.60 -5.48
N ILE A 130 34.07 -48.01 -4.40
CA ILE A 130 34.83 -47.63 -3.19
C ILE A 130 34.05 -47.95 -1.89
N ASN A 131 34.78 -48.27 -0.82
CA ASN A 131 34.21 -48.56 0.50
C ASN A 131 34.30 -47.33 1.42
N ALA A 132 33.47 -47.28 2.47
CA ALA A 132 33.45 -46.14 3.39
C ALA A 132 34.76 -46.01 4.19
N SER A 133 35.38 -47.11 4.61
CA SER A 133 36.72 -47.12 5.26
C SER A 133 37.81 -46.43 4.43
N ASP A 134 37.87 -46.62 3.11
CA ASP A 134 38.86 -45.94 2.25
C ASP A 134 38.70 -44.41 2.32
N VAL A 135 37.46 -43.93 2.24
CA VAL A 135 37.13 -42.51 2.27
C VAL A 135 37.30 -41.94 3.68
N LEU A 136 36.93 -42.69 4.72
CA LEU A 136 37.12 -42.35 6.12
C LEU A 136 38.61 -42.20 6.48
N ILE A 137 39.48 -43.05 5.93
CA ILE A 137 40.94 -42.94 6.03
C ILE A 137 41.43 -41.60 5.45
N LEU A 138 40.94 -41.18 4.27
CA LEU A 138 41.27 -39.88 3.70
C LEU A 138 40.74 -38.70 4.53
N ILE A 139 39.53 -38.81 5.09
CA ILE A 139 38.92 -37.80 5.97
C ILE A 139 39.75 -37.65 7.25
N ILE A 140 40.14 -38.75 7.91
CA ILE A 140 40.97 -38.70 9.13
C ILE A 140 42.35 -38.11 8.80
N LYS A 141 42.98 -38.53 7.68
CA LYS A 141 44.26 -37.97 7.20
C LYS A 141 44.20 -36.44 7.04
N HIS A 142 43.17 -35.94 6.35
CA HIS A 142 43.07 -34.51 6.00
C HIS A 142 42.33 -33.65 7.04
N SER A 143 41.86 -34.24 8.14
CA SER A 143 41.31 -33.53 9.31
C SER A 143 42.16 -33.67 10.58
N SER A 144 43.35 -34.26 10.49
CA SER A 144 44.31 -34.35 11.61
C SER A 144 45.31 -33.20 11.58
N PRO A 145 45.69 -32.60 12.72
CA PRO A 145 46.65 -31.50 12.78
C PRO A 145 48.07 -31.98 12.48
N SER A 146 48.77 -31.28 11.59
CA SER A 146 50.19 -31.53 11.30
C SER A 146 51.07 -30.63 12.19
N GLY A 147 51.36 -31.08 13.40
CA GLY A 147 52.12 -30.32 14.40
C GLY A 147 51.28 -29.26 15.13
N LYS A 148 51.90 -28.12 15.48
CA LYS A 148 51.27 -27.04 16.24
C LYS A 148 50.41 -26.15 15.34
N VAL A 149 49.14 -26.52 15.15
CA VAL A 149 48.13 -25.75 14.42
C VAL A 149 47.59 -24.56 15.23
N SER A 150 47.06 -23.54 14.56
CA SER A 150 46.38 -22.40 15.21
C SER A 150 44.95 -22.75 15.68
N ARG A 151 44.36 -21.97 16.62
CA ARG A 151 42.95 -22.19 17.07
C ARG A 151 41.95 -22.17 15.89
N SER A 152 42.14 -21.26 14.93
CA SER A 152 41.26 -21.13 13.76
C SER A 152 41.41 -22.31 12.79
N GLU A 153 42.63 -22.76 12.56
CA GLU A 153 42.96 -23.94 11.76
C GLU A 153 42.44 -25.23 12.41
N GLN A 154 42.60 -25.39 13.72
CA GLN A 154 42.02 -26.49 14.50
C GLN A 154 40.50 -26.53 14.35
N ARG A 155 39.80 -25.40 14.41
CA ARG A 155 38.36 -25.30 14.13
C ARG A 155 38.03 -25.75 12.71
N ASN A 156 38.80 -25.32 11.70
CA ASN A 156 38.59 -25.74 10.30
C ASN A 156 38.81 -27.25 10.10
N LEU A 157 39.79 -27.85 10.77
CA LEU A 157 40.04 -29.30 10.75
C LEU A 157 38.93 -30.10 11.43
N LEU A 158 38.37 -29.59 12.54
CA LEU A 158 37.20 -30.20 13.19
C LEU A 158 35.96 -30.16 12.29
N PHE A 159 35.68 -29.02 11.63
CA PHE A 159 34.64 -28.94 10.61
C PHE A 159 34.93 -29.87 9.42
N ALA A 160 36.18 -30.04 9.01
CA ALA A 160 36.54 -30.98 7.93
C ALA A 160 36.21 -32.44 8.29
N ARG A 161 36.46 -32.85 9.54
CA ARG A 161 36.10 -34.19 10.03
C ARG A 161 34.58 -34.37 10.07
N LEU A 162 33.86 -33.39 10.61
CA LEU A 162 32.39 -33.39 10.69
C LEU A 162 31.73 -33.45 9.30
N PHE A 163 32.08 -32.55 8.38
CA PHE A 163 31.49 -32.53 7.04
C PHE A 163 31.88 -33.76 6.21
N GLY A 164 33.09 -34.31 6.41
CA GLY A 164 33.50 -35.56 5.78
C GLY A 164 32.66 -36.75 6.25
N ILE A 165 32.43 -36.86 7.55
CA ILE A 165 31.54 -37.89 8.11
C ILE A 165 30.09 -37.67 7.66
N GLN A 166 29.60 -36.43 7.65
CA GLN A 166 28.25 -36.12 7.20
C GLN A 166 28.04 -36.47 5.71
N ALA A 167 29.06 -36.33 4.88
CA ALA A 167 29.04 -36.79 3.48
C ALA A 167 28.97 -38.33 3.38
N LEU A 168 29.65 -39.09 4.27
CA LEU A 168 29.54 -40.56 4.32
C LEU A 168 28.14 -41.04 4.75
N VAL A 169 27.50 -40.33 5.68
CA VAL A 169 26.11 -40.63 6.10
C VAL A 169 25.13 -40.33 4.97
N ARG A 170 25.17 -39.11 4.43
CA ARG A 170 24.20 -38.63 3.42
C ARG A 170 24.31 -39.29 2.05
N SER A 171 25.45 -39.89 1.72
CA SER A 171 25.67 -40.61 0.45
C SER A 171 25.23 -42.08 0.48
N GLY A 172 24.54 -42.52 1.55
CA GLY A 172 24.11 -43.92 1.73
C GLY A 172 25.25 -44.91 1.99
N MET A 173 26.52 -44.49 1.85
CA MET A 173 27.70 -45.35 1.89
C MET A 173 27.82 -46.24 3.13
N LEU A 174 27.33 -45.77 4.27
CA LEU A 174 27.43 -46.45 5.56
C LEU A 174 26.28 -47.43 5.85
N ILE A 175 25.21 -47.47 5.04
CA ILE A 175 23.99 -48.22 5.36
C ILE A 175 23.46 -49.04 4.19
N GLU A 176 23.55 -48.52 2.97
CA GLU A 176 22.90 -49.10 1.78
C GLU A 176 23.82 -50.05 1.00
N ARG A 177 25.12 -50.07 1.31
CA ARG A 177 26.12 -50.83 0.54
C ARG A 177 26.29 -52.26 1.06
N PRO A 178 26.34 -53.28 0.17
CA PRO A 178 26.67 -54.65 0.56
C PRO A 178 28.08 -54.83 1.15
N THR A 179 28.95 -53.83 1.00
CA THR A 179 30.34 -53.84 1.49
C THR A 179 30.52 -53.18 2.87
N THR A 180 29.44 -52.74 3.52
CA THR A 180 29.47 -52.15 4.86
C THR A 180 29.76 -53.20 5.94
N ASP A 181 30.80 -52.96 6.74
CA ASP A 181 31.04 -53.67 8.01
C ASP A 181 30.50 -52.85 9.20
N LEU A 182 30.02 -53.53 10.24
CA LEU A 182 29.58 -52.92 11.50
C LEU A 182 30.70 -52.08 12.11
N ALA A 183 31.95 -52.56 12.06
CA ALA A 183 33.11 -51.85 12.60
C ALA A 183 33.39 -50.50 11.91
N GLU A 184 32.99 -50.32 10.63
CA GLU A 184 33.09 -49.03 9.96
C GLU A 184 32.05 -48.04 10.52
N VAL A 185 30.83 -48.50 10.80
CA VAL A 185 29.76 -47.67 11.37
C VAL A 185 30.00 -47.34 12.85
N GLU A 186 30.49 -48.31 13.63
CA GLU A 186 30.95 -48.10 15.01
C GLU A 186 32.03 -47.02 15.08
N LYS A 187 33.05 -47.10 14.20
CA LYS A 187 34.13 -46.09 14.13
C LYS A 187 33.62 -44.70 13.76
N VAL A 188 32.63 -44.59 12.87
CA VAL A 188 31.99 -43.31 12.52
C VAL A 188 31.25 -42.71 13.72
N ILE A 189 30.49 -43.52 14.47
CA ILE A 189 29.73 -43.07 15.64
C ILE A 189 30.67 -42.63 16.77
N GLU A 190 31.74 -43.37 17.02
CA GLU A 190 32.77 -42.96 17.99
C GLU A 190 33.46 -41.65 17.59
N LEU A 191 33.76 -41.45 16.31
CA LEU A 191 34.33 -40.17 15.83
C LEU A 191 33.35 -39.00 15.99
N LEU A 192 32.04 -39.21 15.84
CA LEU A 192 31.02 -38.19 16.10
C LEU A 192 30.85 -37.87 17.59
N ARG A 193 30.90 -38.88 18.47
CA ARG A 193 30.93 -38.70 19.93
C ARG A 193 32.15 -37.91 20.36
N ASN A 194 33.34 -38.31 19.92
CA ASN A 194 34.58 -37.61 20.24
C ASN A 194 34.58 -36.16 19.72
N LEU A 195 33.90 -35.84 18.62
CA LEU A 195 33.72 -34.46 18.14
C LEU A 195 32.77 -33.64 19.03
N SER A 196 31.64 -34.21 19.48
CA SER A 196 30.63 -33.52 20.28
C SER A 196 31.08 -33.26 21.73
N GLU A 197 31.87 -34.17 22.31
CA GLU A 197 32.52 -33.97 23.61
C GLU A 197 33.59 -32.88 23.57
N LYS A 198 34.36 -32.81 22.48
CA LYS A 198 35.57 -31.98 22.33
C LYS A 198 35.30 -30.48 22.16
N LYS A 199 34.18 -30.08 21.55
CA LYS A 199 33.70 -28.67 21.55
C LYS A 199 32.18 -28.55 21.48
N ALA A 200 31.62 -27.65 22.31
CA ALA A 200 30.18 -27.43 22.44
C ALA A 200 29.48 -27.06 21.12
N TYR A 201 30.08 -26.18 20.31
CA TYR A 201 29.52 -25.74 19.02
C TYR A 201 29.42 -26.84 17.94
N LEU A 202 30.01 -28.03 18.17
CA LEU A 202 29.89 -29.18 17.26
C LEU A 202 28.74 -30.12 17.64
N ARG A 203 28.19 -30.03 18.86
CA ARG A 203 27.25 -31.02 19.41
C ARG A 203 25.99 -31.14 18.55
N GLU A 204 25.30 -30.02 18.30
CA GLU A 204 24.10 -29.97 17.48
C GLU A 204 24.33 -30.62 16.10
N SER A 205 25.42 -30.30 15.42
CA SER A 205 25.73 -30.84 14.09
C SER A 205 26.12 -32.32 14.11
N CYS A 206 26.79 -32.79 15.17
CA CYS A 206 27.08 -34.22 15.36
C CYS A 206 25.79 -35.00 15.66
N GLY A 207 24.94 -34.47 16.54
CA GLY A 207 23.63 -35.03 16.89
C GLY A 207 22.69 -35.11 15.69
N TRP A 208 22.60 -34.05 14.89
CA TRP A 208 21.86 -34.05 13.64
C TRP A 208 22.40 -35.10 12.65
N THR A 209 23.72 -35.23 12.54
CA THR A 209 24.34 -36.25 11.67
C THR A 209 24.05 -37.69 12.16
N LEU A 210 23.98 -37.91 13.47
CA LEU A 210 23.53 -39.18 14.04
C LEU A 210 22.03 -39.43 13.82
N VAL A 211 21.17 -38.41 13.91
CA VAL A 211 19.74 -38.54 13.56
C VAL A 211 19.57 -38.92 12.08
N GLN A 212 20.29 -38.27 11.16
CA GLN A 212 20.27 -38.63 9.74
C GLN A 212 20.76 -40.06 9.50
N LEU A 213 21.75 -40.54 10.27
CA LEU A 213 22.18 -41.95 10.22
C LEU A 213 21.07 -42.91 10.72
N LEU A 214 20.34 -42.54 11.78
CA LEU A 214 19.21 -43.33 12.28
C LEU A 214 18.02 -43.36 11.30
N ASP A 215 17.70 -42.24 10.64
CA ASP A 215 16.65 -42.19 9.62
C ASP A 215 16.99 -43.12 8.43
N SER A 216 18.24 -43.11 7.95
CA SER A 216 18.72 -44.06 6.94
C SER A 216 18.70 -45.51 7.43
N LEU A 217 19.07 -45.75 8.70
CA LEU A 217 19.06 -47.07 9.33
C LEU A 217 17.64 -47.64 9.48
N ALA A 218 16.64 -46.79 9.77
CA ALA A 218 15.25 -47.18 9.89
C ALA A 218 14.69 -47.75 8.58
N ALA A 219 15.04 -47.12 7.45
CA ALA A 219 14.70 -47.57 6.10
C ALA A 219 15.49 -48.81 5.61
N SER A 220 16.61 -49.14 6.25
CA SER A 220 17.45 -50.27 5.86
C SER A 220 16.77 -51.63 6.10
N SER A 221 16.98 -52.55 5.16
CA SER A 221 16.56 -53.96 5.27
C SER A 221 17.55 -54.83 6.07
N ASN A 222 18.70 -54.30 6.48
CA ASN A 222 19.69 -55.06 7.25
C ASN A 222 19.37 -55.02 8.75
N GLU A 223 18.46 -55.91 9.18
CA GLU A 223 18.01 -56.01 10.58
C GLU A 223 19.14 -56.32 11.60
N GLN A 224 20.26 -56.94 11.17
CA GLN A 224 21.42 -57.16 12.04
C GLN A 224 22.17 -55.86 12.32
N LEU A 225 22.52 -55.10 11.27
CA LEU A 225 23.14 -53.78 11.40
C LEU A 225 22.23 -52.81 12.15
N LYS A 226 20.94 -52.80 11.81
CA LYS A 226 19.88 -52.00 12.44
C LYS A 226 19.78 -52.27 13.94
N SER A 227 19.77 -53.53 14.36
CA SER A 227 19.78 -53.91 15.77
C SER A 227 21.06 -53.45 16.49
N ALA A 228 22.24 -53.74 15.92
CA ALA A 228 23.53 -53.44 16.55
C ALA A 228 23.77 -51.92 16.68
N VAL A 229 23.58 -51.16 15.61
CA VAL A 229 23.76 -49.70 15.60
C VAL A 229 22.73 -49.01 16.50
N SER A 230 21.48 -49.47 16.52
CA SER A 230 20.46 -48.92 17.44
C SER A 230 20.84 -49.15 18.91
N GLN A 231 21.38 -50.32 19.27
CA GLN A 231 21.88 -50.59 20.62
C GLN A 231 23.07 -49.68 20.99
N LEU A 232 24.02 -49.47 20.06
CA LEU A 232 25.18 -48.62 20.27
C LEU A 232 24.78 -47.16 20.54
N VAL A 233 23.99 -46.56 19.64
CA VAL A 233 23.54 -45.15 19.76
C VAL A 233 22.62 -44.99 20.98
N PHE A 234 21.80 -45.99 21.31
CA PHE A 234 21.00 -45.98 22.53
C PHE A 234 21.85 -45.94 23.80
N ASN A 235 22.86 -46.82 23.89
CA ASN A 235 23.72 -46.90 25.08
C ASN A 235 24.52 -45.61 25.30
N ASP A 236 24.94 -44.96 24.21
CA ASP A 236 25.56 -43.63 24.25
C ASP A 236 24.57 -42.55 24.73
N ALA A 237 23.39 -42.48 24.09
CA ALA A 237 22.39 -41.45 24.36
C ALA A 237 21.76 -41.51 25.76
N VAL A 238 21.71 -42.67 26.42
CA VAL A 238 21.28 -42.78 27.82
C VAL A 238 22.40 -42.56 28.85
N SER A 239 23.66 -42.41 28.40
CA SER A 239 24.82 -42.22 29.29
C SER A 239 25.11 -40.75 29.59
N GLY A 240 25.70 -40.46 30.76
CA GLY A 240 26.13 -39.12 31.16
C GLY A 240 24.99 -38.10 31.28
N ASP A 241 25.33 -36.81 31.09
CA ASP A 241 24.35 -35.72 31.12
C ASP A 241 23.44 -35.76 29.88
N LEU A 242 22.15 -35.42 30.10
CA LEU A 242 21.11 -35.35 29.06
C LEU A 242 21.19 -34.02 28.29
N THR A 243 21.37 -34.09 26.97
CA THR A 243 21.46 -32.93 26.07
C THR A 243 20.33 -32.95 25.03
N PRO A 244 20.03 -31.82 24.35
CA PRO A 244 18.98 -31.78 23.32
C PRO A 244 19.16 -32.81 22.19
N GLU A 245 20.41 -33.11 21.83
CA GLU A 245 20.75 -34.13 20.83
C GLU A 245 20.47 -35.54 21.33
N LYS A 246 20.82 -35.85 22.59
CA LYS A 246 20.52 -37.16 23.20
C LYS A 246 19.02 -37.39 23.33
N VAL A 247 18.25 -36.35 23.66
CA VAL A 247 16.77 -36.41 23.62
C VAL A 247 16.29 -36.78 22.20
N ALA A 248 16.83 -36.13 21.15
CA ALA A 248 16.44 -36.42 19.77
C ALA A 248 16.75 -37.87 19.36
N LEU A 249 17.94 -38.39 19.73
CA LEU A 249 18.34 -39.76 19.45
C LEU A 249 17.44 -40.78 20.17
N ILE A 250 17.10 -40.53 21.44
CA ILE A 250 16.18 -41.41 22.18
C ILE A 250 14.79 -41.41 21.55
N LEU A 251 14.24 -40.26 21.14
CA LEU A 251 12.95 -40.17 20.45
C LEU A 251 12.93 -40.97 19.14
N LYS A 252 13.95 -40.80 18.29
CA LYS A 252 14.08 -41.56 17.04
C LYS A 252 14.22 -43.07 17.27
N LEU A 253 14.97 -43.48 18.29
CA LEU A 253 15.11 -44.90 18.66
C LEU A 253 13.82 -45.48 19.26
N GLN A 254 13.01 -44.69 19.97
CA GLN A 254 11.70 -45.12 20.46
C GLN A 254 10.69 -45.34 19.32
N GLU A 255 10.80 -44.60 18.22
CA GLU A 255 9.93 -44.69 17.03
C GLU A 255 10.08 -46.05 16.31
N PHE A 256 11.29 -46.42 15.88
CA PHE A 256 11.52 -47.63 15.06
C PHE A 256 12.20 -48.80 15.79
N ALA A 257 12.73 -48.60 17.01
CA ALA A 257 13.36 -49.66 17.80
C ALA A 257 12.78 -49.79 19.24
N PRO A 258 11.44 -49.88 19.43
CA PRO A 258 10.76 -49.79 20.74
C PRO A 258 11.08 -50.88 21.77
N LYS A 259 11.95 -51.84 21.43
CA LYS A 259 12.59 -52.77 22.39
C LYS A 259 13.58 -52.04 23.31
N LEU A 260 14.08 -50.87 22.90
CA LEU A 260 15.07 -50.05 23.60
C LEU A 260 14.41 -49.09 24.60
N LYS A 261 14.12 -49.59 25.81
CA LYS A 261 13.52 -48.77 26.88
C LYS A 261 14.56 -47.94 27.63
N ALA A 262 14.36 -46.62 27.64
CA ALA A 262 15.10 -45.63 28.42
C ALA A 262 14.80 -45.66 29.94
N ASP A 263 13.76 -46.39 30.34
CA ASP A 263 13.25 -46.54 31.72
C ASP A 263 14.35 -46.67 32.79
N GLY A 264 14.57 -45.59 33.54
CA GLY A 264 15.50 -45.56 34.66
C GLY A 264 16.99 -45.73 34.28
N LYS A 265 17.35 -45.62 32.99
CA LYS A 265 18.74 -45.59 32.51
C LYS A 265 19.26 -44.16 32.37
N VAL A 266 18.41 -43.24 31.93
CA VAL A 266 18.75 -41.82 31.74
C VAL A 266 18.79 -41.10 33.09
N ALA A 267 19.88 -40.40 33.39
CA ALA A 267 20.00 -39.60 34.59
C ALA A 267 18.98 -38.44 34.61
N GLY A 268 18.30 -38.24 35.74
CA GLY A 268 17.35 -37.13 35.94
C GLY A 268 15.94 -37.33 35.36
N LEU A 269 15.66 -38.45 34.69
CA LEU A 269 14.30 -38.84 34.26
C LEU A 269 13.68 -39.87 35.22
N LYS A 270 12.37 -39.76 35.43
CA LYS A 270 11.56 -40.73 36.18
C LYS A 270 11.23 -41.93 35.30
N LYS A 271 10.97 -43.08 35.96
CA LYS A 271 10.56 -44.32 35.29
C LYS A 271 9.14 -44.18 34.72
N GLY A 272 8.93 -44.70 33.52
CA GLY A 272 7.77 -44.47 32.67
C GLY A 272 8.27 -44.42 31.22
N GLY A 273 7.81 -45.35 30.38
CA GLY A 273 8.53 -45.76 29.16
C GLY A 273 8.71 -44.74 28.04
N ASP A 274 8.17 -43.52 28.19
CA ASP A 274 8.33 -42.40 27.27
C ASP A 274 9.02 -41.22 27.99
N ILE A 275 10.01 -40.61 27.34
CA ILE A 275 10.75 -39.47 27.93
C ILE A 275 9.94 -38.18 27.93
N LEU A 276 8.91 -38.09 27.08
CA LEU A 276 7.92 -37.01 27.01
C LEU A 276 6.66 -37.31 27.84
N SER A 277 6.76 -38.22 28.81
CA SER A 277 5.73 -38.41 29.84
C SER A 277 5.64 -37.19 30.76
N ALA A 278 4.42 -36.84 31.22
CA ALA A 278 4.16 -35.65 32.03
C ALA A 278 5.12 -35.46 33.24
N PRO A 279 5.50 -36.51 34.00
CA PRO A 279 6.44 -36.37 35.13
C PRO A 279 7.86 -35.94 34.73
N ASN A 280 8.24 -36.07 33.46
CA ASN A 280 9.56 -35.77 32.91
C ASN A 280 9.64 -34.40 32.19
N LEU A 281 8.50 -33.82 31.79
CA LEU A 281 8.46 -32.53 31.06
C LEU A 281 9.26 -31.40 31.70
N PRO A 282 9.30 -31.20 33.05
CA PRO A 282 10.11 -30.15 33.65
C PRO A 282 11.62 -30.33 33.45
N THR A 283 12.10 -31.58 33.39
CA THR A 283 13.51 -31.90 33.06
C THR A 283 13.77 -31.62 31.59
N ILE A 284 12.85 -32.02 30.71
CA ILE A 284 12.96 -31.79 29.26
C ILE A 284 12.96 -30.28 28.94
N ALA A 285 12.05 -29.50 29.52
CA ALA A 285 12.03 -28.03 29.37
C ALA A 285 13.36 -27.38 29.80
N LYS A 286 13.97 -27.84 30.89
CA LYS A 286 15.29 -27.36 31.34
C LYS A 286 16.42 -27.71 30.36
N VAL A 287 16.34 -28.84 29.66
CA VAL A 287 17.29 -29.20 28.60
C VAL A 287 17.06 -28.32 27.36
N LEU A 288 15.81 -28.14 26.93
CA LEU A 288 15.43 -27.36 25.76
C LEU A 288 15.70 -25.84 25.90
N CYS A 289 15.70 -25.31 27.13
CA CYS A 289 16.01 -23.90 27.40
C CYS A 289 17.52 -23.55 27.43
N ASN A 290 18.40 -24.56 27.42
CA ASN A 290 19.85 -24.41 27.56
C ASN A 290 20.59 -24.89 26.30
N THR A 291 20.01 -24.58 25.13
CA THR A 291 20.54 -24.88 23.79
C THR A 291 21.70 -23.97 23.36
N THR A 292 21.98 -22.89 24.08
CA THR A 292 23.17 -22.05 23.82
C THR A 292 24.45 -22.81 24.19
N PRO A 293 25.41 -22.96 23.27
CA PRO A 293 26.70 -23.53 23.61
C PRO A 293 27.48 -22.51 24.46
N THR A 294 27.51 -22.72 25.77
CA THR A 294 28.51 -22.06 26.61
C THR A 294 29.90 -22.45 26.12
N GLU A 295 30.74 -21.44 25.86
CA GLU A 295 32.17 -21.67 25.61
C GLU A 295 32.85 -22.23 26.88
N ASP A 296 34.07 -22.75 26.72
CA ASP A 296 34.62 -23.74 27.64
C ASP A 296 34.67 -23.28 29.12
N LYS A 297 34.58 -24.25 30.04
CA LYS A 297 34.47 -24.03 31.51
C LYS A 297 35.59 -23.18 32.14
N GLU A 298 36.67 -22.90 31.42
CA GLU A 298 37.77 -22.03 31.87
C GLU A 298 37.36 -20.56 31.87
N ASP A 299 36.61 -20.09 30.86
CA ASP A 299 36.16 -18.68 30.76
C ASP A 299 34.87 -18.38 31.54
N ALA A 300 34.06 -19.40 31.84
CA ALA A 300 32.86 -19.28 32.69
C ALA A 300 33.16 -18.79 34.12
N ALA A 301 34.40 -19.00 34.60
CA ALA A 301 34.88 -18.47 35.88
C ALA A 301 35.20 -16.96 35.85
N ALA A 302 35.37 -16.36 34.67
CA ALA A 302 35.55 -14.92 34.47
C ALA A 302 34.21 -14.22 34.22
N ALA A 303 33.33 -14.82 33.41
CA ALA A 303 32.01 -14.28 33.08
C ALA A 303 31.08 -14.09 34.30
N THR A 304 31.39 -14.69 35.45
CA THR A 304 30.62 -14.52 36.70
C THR A 304 31.00 -13.27 37.51
N LYS A 305 31.81 -12.35 36.96
CA LYS A 305 32.21 -11.08 37.61
C LYS A 305 31.97 -9.81 36.78
N ALA A 306 31.37 -9.91 35.60
CA ALA A 306 30.89 -8.76 34.82
C ALA A 306 29.44 -9.01 34.41
N GLY A 307 28.63 -7.95 34.29
CA GLY A 307 27.19 -8.05 33.96
C GLY A 307 26.89 -8.35 32.48
N ASP A 308 27.91 -8.50 31.64
CA ASP A 308 27.76 -8.69 30.20
C ASP A 308 27.32 -10.11 29.85
N ASN A 309 26.00 -10.28 29.76
CA ASN A 309 25.36 -11.53 29.33
C ASN A 309 25.42 -11.71 27.80
N SER A 310 26.51 -11.27 27.15
CA SER A 310 26.72 -11.25 25.69
C SER A 310 27.19 -12.60 25.16
N GLY A 311 26.43 -13.66 25.47
CA GLY A 311 26.65 -14.99 24.90
C GLY A 311 26.49 -14.98 23.37
N SER A 312 27.14 -15.92 22.68
CA SER A 312 27.05 -16.04 21.22
C SER A 312 25.62 -16.36 20.78
N HIS A 313 24.88 -15.33 20.34
CA HIS A 313 23.51 -15.42 19.88
C HIS A 313 23.34 -16.48 18.77
N ASN A 314 22.56 -17.53 19.04
CA ASN A 314 22.14 -18.46 18.00
C ASN A 314 20.74 -18.03 17.48
N PRO A 315 20.64 -17.46 16.27
CA PRO A 315 19.37 -16.97 15.74
C PRO A 315 18.41 -18.10 15.33
N ARG A 316 18.85 -19.37 15.32
CA ARG A 316 18.02 -20.53 14.96
C ARG A 316 17.70 -21.38 16.18
N VAL A 317 16.45 -21.84 16.25
CA VAL A 317 16.03 -22.85 17.23
C VAL A 317 16.62 -24.23 16.88
N HIS A 318 17.04 -24.97 17.91
CA HIS A 318 17.69 -26.29 17.80
C HIS A 318 16.77 -27.34 17.14
N PHE A 319 17.34 -28.21 16.29
CA PHE A 319 16.58 -29.19 15.46
C PHE A 319 15.70 -30.19 16.26
N ILE A 320 15.93 -30.34 17.57
CA ILE A 320 15.13 -31.19 18.47
C ILE A 320 13.62 -30.93 18.33
N TRP A 321 13.21 -29.69 18.08
CA TRP A 321 11.80 -29.34 17.95
C TRP A 321 11.15 -29.96 16.71
N ASP A 322 11.89 -30.13 15.61
CA ASP A 322 11.39 -30.84 14.43
C ASP A 322 11.24 -32.34 14.72
N VAL A 323 12.13 -32.93 15.53
CA VAL A 323 12.02 -34.34 15.98
C VAL A 323 10.85 -34.53 16.96
N ILE A 324 10.60 -33.58 17.86
CA ILE A 324 9.44 -33.57 18.76
C ILE A 324 8.14 -33.44 17.96
N LEU A 325 8.05 -32.52 17.01
CA LEU A 325 6.84 -32.33 16.18
C LEU A 325 6.56 -33.54 15.28
N GLN A 326 7.60 -34.15 14.68
CA GLN A 326 7.48 -35.46 14.01
C GLN A 326 6.93 -36.55 14.95
N ASN A 327 7.30 -36.50 16.24
CA ASN A 327 6.84 -37.46 17.25
C ASN A 327 5.40 -37.24 17.75
N TYR A 328 4.73 -36.14 17.37
CA TYR A 328 3.31 -35.90 17.69
C TYR A 328 2.41 -35.88 16.45
N PHE A 329 2.92 -35.42 15.30
CA PHE A 329 2.14 -35.14 14.10
C PHE A 329 2.70 -35.80 12.83
N GLY A 330 3.74 -36.64 12.94
CA GLY A 330 4.36 -37.30 11.80
C GLY A 330 3.51 -38.43 11.19
N PRO A 331 3.65 -38.72 9.88
CA PRO A 331 2.84 -39.74 9.20
C PRO A 331 3.11 -41.18 9.67
N ALA A 332 4.19 -41.41 10.43
CA ALA A 332 4.54 -42.71 11.00
C ALA A 332 3.85 -43.00 12.35
N THR A 333 3.37 -41.99 13.07
CA THR A 333 2.77 -42.18 14.42
C THR A 333 1.32 -42.64 14.32
N SER A 334 1.11 -43.95 14.11
CA SER A 334 -0.22 -44.57 14.00
C SER A 334 -1.05 -44.51 15.31
N SER A 335 -0.40 -44.30 16.46
CA SER A 335 -0.99 -43.65 17.63
C SER A 335 0.10 -43.06 18.53
N VAL A 336 -0.25 -42.02 19.29
CA VAL A 336 0.63 -41.49 20.36
C VAL A 336 0.69 -42.52 21.50
N PRO A 337 1.88 -42.88 22.04
CA PRO A 337 1.98 -43.82 23.14
C PRO A 337 1.19 -43.34 24.37
N ALA A 338 0.38 -44.21 24.98
CA ALA A 338 -0.45 -43.87 26.15
C ALA A 338 0.31 -43.41 27.41
N SER A 339 1.65 -43.49 27.40
CA SER A 339 2.55 -42.96 28.42
C SER A 339 3.09 -41.56 28.11
N ARG A 340 2.89 -41.03 26.91
CA ARG A 340 3.32 -39.69 26.48
C ARG A 340 2.31 -38.63 26.95
N ALA A 341 2.79 -37.44 27.33
CA ALA A 341 1.90 -36.33 27.68
C ALA A 341 1.12 -35.83 26.45
N PRO A 342 -0.11 -35.32 26.60
CA PRO A 342 -0.81 -34.59 25.54
C PRO A 342 0.05 -33.44 25.01
N PHE A 343 -0.04 -33.13 23.71
CA PHE A 343 0.81 -32.10 23.10
C PHE A 343 0.64 -30.74 23.77
N ALA A 344 -0.59 -30.33 24.09
CA ALA A 344 -0.87 -29.11 24.84
C ALA A 344 -0.18 -29.04 26.23
N GLU A 345 0.04 -30.17 26.92
CA GLU A 345 0.79 -30.18 28.18
C GLU A 345 2.30 -30.01 27.95
N LEU A 346 2.86 -30.68 26.94
CA LEU A 346 4.25 -30.49 26.54
C LEU A 346 4.49 -29.06 26.08
N TYR A 347 3.60 -28.47 25.28
CA TYR A 347 3.70 -27.09 24.81
C TYR A 347 3.60 -26.09 25.96
N ARG A 348 2.65 -26.27 26.90
CA ARG A 348 2.56 -25.45 28.12
C ARG A 348 3.88 -25.45 28.90
N VAL A 349 4.44 -26.62 29.21
CA VAL A 349 5.64 -26.72 30.08
C VAL A 349 6.93 -26.34 29.33
N CYS A 350 7.08 -26.75 28.07
CA CYS A 350 8.34 -26.63 27.32
C CYS A 350 8.40 -25.40 26.39
N VAL A 351 7.30 -24.66 26.22
CA VAL A 351 7.24 -23.42 25.41
C VAL A 351 6.67 -22.27 26.23
N ASP A 352 5.42 -22.36 26.71
CA ASP A 352 4.74 -21.22 27.35
C ASP A 352 5.37 -20.82 28.70
N GLU A 353 5.54 -21.79 29.61
CA GLU A 353 6.07 -21.58 30.96
C GLU A 353 7.59 -21.47 31.03
N SER A 354 8.30 -21.52 29.89
CA SER A 354 9.77 -21.63 29.87
C SER A 354 10.48 -20.83 28.77
N LEU A 355 10.01 -20.87 27.51
CA LEU A 355 10.50 -19.98 26.44
C LEU A 355 9.82 -18.60 26.48
N PHE A 356 8.53 -18.55 26.81
CA PHE A 356 7.76 -17.30 26.97
C PHE A 356 7.63 -16.81 28.42
N ALA A 357 8.28 -17.48 29.37
CA ALA A 357 8.29 -17.07 30.78
C ALA A 357 8.64 -15.58 30.96
N ALA A 358 8.10 -14.94 32.00
CA ALA A 358 8.39 -13.53 32.30
C ALA A 358 9.91 -13.26 32.36
N THR A 359 10.66 -14.15 33.03
CA THR A 359 12.12 -14.14 33.18
C THR A 359 12.92 -14.69 31.99
N ALA A 360 12.28 -15.11 30.89
CA ALA A 360 12.99 -15.59 29.71
C ALA A 360 13.64 -14.43 28.93
N SER A 361 14.86 -14.65 28.42
CA SER A 361 15.60 -13.70 27.59
C SER A 361 14.89 -13.42 26.25
N PRO A 362 15.21 -12.30 25.57
CA PRO A 362 14.72 -12.05 24.21
C PRO A 362 15.04 -13.21 23.25
N GLU A 363 16.19 -13.85 23.41
CA GLU A 363 16.60 -15.03 22.61
C GLU A 363 15.65 -16.21 22.80
N ARG A 364 15.32 -16.56 24.05
CA ARG A 364 14.38 -17.65 24.36
C ARG A 364 12.98 -17.35 23.82
N LYS A 365 12.55 -16.09 23.88
CA LYS A 365 11.28 -15.63 23.29
C LYS A 365 11.31 -15.67 21.75
N SER A 366 12.44 -15.36 21.12
CA SER A 366 12.67 -15.54 19.67
C SER A 366 12.59 -17.00 19.24
N TRP A 367 13.26 -17.92 19.97
CA TRP A 367 13.10 -19.36 19.76
C TRP A 367 11.66 -19.80 20.00
N GLY A 368 10.98 -19.24 21.01
CA GLY A 368 9.55 -19.46 21.27
C GLY A 368 8.68 -19.15 20.05
N PHE A 369 8.90 -18.00 19.38
CA PHE A 369 8.21 -17.68 18.13
C PHE A 369 8.52 -18.68 17.02
N GLN A 370 9.79 -19.10 16.87
CA GLN A 370 10.17 -20.12 15.87
C GLN A 370 9.51 -21.49 16.15
N VAL A 371 9.37 -21.89 17.42
CA VAL A 371 8.64 -23.10 17.83
C VAL A 371 7.14 -22.95 17.58
N PHE A 372 6.54 -21.81 17.91
CA PHE A 372 5.14 -21.51 17.60
C PHE A 372 4.86 -21.64 16.10
N CYS A 373 5.66 -21.02 15.23
CA CYS A 373 5.48 -21.11 13.78
C CYS A 373 5.63 -22.56 13.26
N LYS A 374 6.69 -23.28 13.68
CA LYS A 374 6.88 -24.70 13.32
C LYS A 374 5.71 -25.58 13.79
N ALA A 375 5.23 -25.37 15.02
CA ALA A 375 4.12 -26.12 15.59
C ALA A 375 2.78 -25.77 14.91
N LEU A 376 2.54 -24.50 14.60
CA LEU A 376 1.30 -24.05 13.95
C LEU A 376 1.17 -24.61 12.52
N ILE A 377 2.28 -24.74 11.79
CA ILE A 377 2.31 -25.41 10.49
C ILE A 377 2.03 -26.91 10.68
N ALA A 378 2.78 -27.59 11.55
CA ALA A 378 2.73 -29.05 11.70
C ALA A 378 1.48 -29.61 12.40
N ALA A 379 0.83 -28.86 13.30
CA ALA A 379 -0.26 -29.36 14.13
C ALA A 379 -1.58 -29.53 13.35
N PRO A 380 -2.38 -30.58 13.62
CA PRO A 380 -3.71 -30.74 13.04
C PRO A 380 -4.67 -29.65 13.54
N ALA A 381 -5.74 -29.37 12.79
CA ALA A 381 -6.65 -28.24 13.04
C ALA A 381 -7.26 -28.18 14.46
N ALA A 382 -7.40 -29.32 15.16
CA ALA A 382 -7.88 -29.36 16.54
C ALA A 382 -6.82 -28.93 17.59
N GLU A 383 -5.54 -29.08 17.29
CA GLU A 383 -4.42 -28.71 18.18
C GLU A 383 -3.95 -27.27 17.93
N LYS A 384 -4.13 -26.71 16.71
CA LYS A 384 -3.72 -25.33 16.38
C LYS A 384 -4.21 -24.27 17.39
N PRO A 385 -5.48 -24.27 17.88
CA PRO A 385 -5.94 -23.30 18.88
C PRO A 385 -5.23 -23.43 20.24
N LEU A 386 -4.72 -24.61 20.58
CA LEU A 386 -4.07 -24.88 21.87
C LEU A 386 -2.65 -24.27 21.97
N LEU A 387 -2.13 -23.72 20.87
CA LEU A 387 -0.86 -22.99 20.79
C LEU A 387 -0.97 -21.54 21.33
N PHE A 388 -2.17 -21.00 21.45
CA PHE A 388 -2.44 -19.60 21.80
C PHE A 388 -2.46 -19.39 23.33
N THR A 389 -1.35 -19.76 23.97
CA THR A 389 -1.21 -19.90 25.43
C THR A 389 -0.94 -18.57 26.15
N PRO A 390 -1.11 -18.49 27.49
CA PRO A 390 -1.16 -17.22 28.21
C PRO A 390 0.14 -16.39 28.23
N ASN A 391 1.32 -17.02 28.22
CA ASN A 391 2.59 -16.30 28.15
C ASN A 391 2.95 -15.95 26.70
N PHE A 392 2.64 -16.83 25.74
CA PHE A 392 2.73 -16.55 24.31
C PHE A 392 1.90 -15.32 23.93
N MET A 393 0.59 -15.32 24.17
CA MET A 393 -0.31 -14.23 23.76
C MET A 393 0.11 -12.87 24.37
N ARG A 394 0.42 -12.84 25.67
CA ARG A 394 0.94 -11.65 26.34
C ARG A 394 2.28 -11.18 25.76
N THR A 395 3.17 -12.09 25.36
CA THR A 395 4.43 -11.71 24.71
C THR A 395 4.18 -11.19 23.29
N TRP A 396 3.33 -11.87 22.52
CA TRP A 396 3.06 -11.58 21.11
C TRP A 396 2.34 -10.24 20.91
N ILE A 397 1.24 -10.00 21.63
CA ILE A 397 0.53 -8.71 21.63
C ILE A 397 1.49 -7.57 22.00
N ASN A 398 2.27 -7.77 23.06
CA ASN A 398 3.23 -6.76 23.54
C ASN A 398 4.38 -6.52 22.55
N GLN A 399 4.81 -7.50 21.73
CA GLN A 399 5.86 -7.29 20.72
C GLN A 399 5.32 -6.70 19.40
N LEU A 400 4.06 -6.97 19.04
CA LEU A 400 3.43 -6.34 17.87
C LEU A 400 3.18 -4.83 18.09
N ALA A 401 2.74 -4.44 19.29
CA ALA A 401 2.26 -3.08 19.64
C ALA A 401 3.23 -1.90 19.41
N GLY A 402 4.46 -2.11 18.93
CA GLY A 402 5.39 -1.05 18.53
C GLY A 402 6.57 -1.59 17.72
N LYS A 403 6.96 -0.88 16.66
CA LYS A 403 7.99 -1.31 15.70
C LYS A 403 9.39 -1.40 16.31
N GLU A 404 9.72 -0.50 17.24
CA GLU A 404 11.02 -0.42 17.94
C GLU A 404 11.33 -1.59 18.90
N ARG A 405 10.43 -2.57 19.01
CA ARG A 405 10.55 -3.67 19.98
C ARG A 405 11.43 -4.77 19.42
N LEU A 406 12.39 -5.25 20.24
CA LEU A 406 13.43 -6.21 19.83
C LEU A 406 12.96 -7.48 19.12
N LEU A 407 11.72 -7.93 19.35
CA LEU A 407 11.14 -9.12 18.70
C LEU A 407 9.95 -8.78 17.79
N HIS A 408 9.75 -7.51 17.42
CA HIS A 408 8.65 -7.08 16.54
C HIS A 408 8.65 -7.90 15.23
N ASN A 409 9.77 -8.00 14.53
CA ASN A 409 9.88 -8.78 13.30
C ASN A 409 9.49 -10.26 13.48
N ALA A 410 9.87 -10.88 14.60
CA ALA A 410 9.50 -12.27 14.90
C ALA A 410 8.00 -12.42 15.24
N ALA A 411 7.42 -11.42 15.90
CA ALA A 411 5.99 -11.34 16.20
C ALA A 411 5.15 -11.10 14.94
N THR A 412 5.62 -10.25 14.03
CA THR A 412 4.97 -9.98 12.73
C THR A 412 5.03 -11.20 11.82
N SER A 413 6.18 -11.87 11.69
CA SER A 413 6.25 -13.14 10.95
C SER A 413 5.38 -14.25 11.55
N ALA A 414 5.14 -14.25 12.88
CA ALA A 414 4.16 -15.15 13.48
C ALA A 414 2.70 -14.80 13.07
N ALA A 415 2.36 -13.52 12.88
CA ALA A 415 1.05 -13.09 12.39
C ALA A 415 0.84 -13.38 10.89
N GLU A 416 1.89 -13.23 10.08
CA GLU A 416 1.90 -13.62 8.68
C GLU A 416 1.62 -15.12 8.53
N ILE A 417 2.38 -15.97 9.25
CA ILE A 417 2.22 -17.44 9.22
C ILE A 417 0.85 -17.88 9.78
N VAL A 418 0.31 -17.20 10.81
CA VAL A 418 -1.07 -17.42 11.28
C VAL A 418 -2.10 -17.19 10.17
N THR A 419 -1.89 -16.16 9.35
CA THR A 419 -2.77 -15.84 8.22
C THR A 419 -2.59 -16.82 7.06
N GLU A 420 -1.36 -17.27 6.78
CA GLU A 420 -1.07 -18.28 5.75
C GLU A 420 -1.66 -19.65 6.08
N VAL A 421 -1.52 -20.12 7.31
CA VAL A 421 -2.08 -21.43 7.75
C VAL A 421 -3.61 -21.46 7.66
N VAL A 422 -4.30 -20.31 7.76
CA VAL A 422 -5.76 -20.23 7.52
C VAL A 422 -6.09 -20.14 6.03
N LYS A 423 -5.25 -19.54 5.17
CA LYS A 423 -5.42 -19.67 3.71
C LYS A 423 -5.29 -21.13 3.25
N GLU A 424 -4.41 -21.92 3.87
CA GLU A 424 -4.30 -23.36 3.62
C GLU A 424 -5.43 -24.19 4.24
N THR A 425 -5.92 -23.80 5.43
CA THR A 425 -7.00 -24.49 6.15
C THR A 425 -8.08 -23.49 6.61
N PRO A 426 -8.97 -23.00 5.71
CA PRO A 426 -9.93 -21.93 6.03
C PRO A 426 -10.85 -22.26 7.20
N ARG A 427 -11.24 -23.53 7.32
CA ARG A 427 -12.09 -24.05 8.41
C ARG A 427 -11.48 -23.89 9.81
N ALA A 428 -10.16 -23.72 9.92
CA ALA A 428 -9.50 -23.44 11.20
C ALA A 428 -9.61 -21.97 11.64
N GLY A 429 -9.95 -21.05 10.73
CA GLY A 429 -9.96 -19.60 10.97
C GLY A 429 -10.77 -19.20 12.20
N PHE A 430 -12.02 -19.67 12.31
CA PHE A 430 -12.89 -19.36 13.44
C PHE A 430 -12.28 -19.79 14.77
N ALA A 431 -11.73 -21.00 14.83
CA ALA A 431 -11.12 -21.54 16.04
C ALA A 431 -9.86 -20.77 16.48
N LEU A 432 -9.14 -20.11 15.55
CA LEU A 432 -8.03 -19.23 15.88
C LEU A 432 -8.51 -17.83 16.29
N VAL A 433 -9.44 -17.22 15.55
CA VAL A 433 -10.05 -15.92 15.88
C VAL A 433 -10.69 -15.94 17.27
N ALA A 434 -11.34 -17.05 17.64
CA ALA A 434 -11.89 -17.26 18.98
C ALA A 434 -10.83 -17.34 20.11
N GLN A 435 -9.55 -17.60 19.81
CA GLN A 435 -8.45 -17.44 20.78
C GLN A 435 -7.92 -16.00 20.82
N LEU A 436 -7.80 -15.34 19.66
CA LEU A 436 -7.34 -13.94 19.56
C LEU A 436 -8.28 -12.96 20.27
N LEU A 437 -9.59 -13.24 20.21
CA LEU A 437 -10.65 -12.48 20.90
C LEU A 437 -11.06 -13.11 22.24
N GLY A 438 -10.47 -14.27 22.59
CA GLY A 438 -10.82 -15.07 23.75
C GLY A 438 -10.06 -14.69 25.02
N LYS A 439 -10.14 -15.58 26.03
CA LYS A 439 -9.63 -15.40 27.40
C LYS A 439 -8.16 -14.94 27.53
N HIS A 440 -7.33 -15.20 26.52
CA HIS A 440 -5.90 -14.89 26.53
C HIS A 440 -5.49 -13.82 25.52
N GLY A 441 -6.42 -13.35 24.68
CA GLY A 441 -6.21 -12.28 23.71
C GLY A 441 -6.87 -10.96 24.14
N SER A 442 -7.47 -10.25 23.20
CA SER A 442 -8.13 -8.96 23.44
C SER A 442 -9.23 -8.72 22.41
N GLN A 443 -10.38 -8.18 22.85
CA GLN A 443 -11.44 -7.70 21.94
C GLN A 443 -10.93 -6.61 20.98
N ASN A 444 -9.91 -5.85 21.40
CA ASN A 444 -9.26 -4.82 20.60
C ASN A 444 -7.87 -5.27 20.11
N PHE A 445 -7.69 -6.55 19.77
CA PHE A 445 -6.39 -7.12 19.34
C PHE A 445 -5.73 -6.26 18.25
N ASP A 446 -6.36 -6.15 17.07
CA ASP A 446 -5.83 -5.44 15.90
C ASP A 446 -5.46 -3.97 16.21
N LYS A 447 -6.29 -3.26 17.00
CA LYS A 447 -5.99 -1.89 17.47
C LYS A 447 -4.79 -1.82 18.42
N LEU A 448 -4.70 -2.75 19.37
CA LEU A 448 -3.62 -2.82 20.36
C LEU A 448 -2.29 -3.26 19.75
N THR A 449 -2.32 -4.11 18.72
CA THR A 449 -1.15 -4.59 17.99
C THR A 449 -0.74 -3.70 16.83
N LYS A 450 -1.60 -2.76 16.41
CA LYS A 450 -1.48 -1.97 15.17
C LYS A 450 -1.33 -2.86 13.93
N THR A 451 -2.09 -3.96 13.87
CA THR A 451 -2.11 -4.92 12.75
C THR A 451 -3.55 -5.15 12.26
N LYS A 452 -3.69 -5.77 11.08
CA LYS A 452 -4.98 -6.23 10.51
C LYS A 452 -5.10 -7.76 10.59
N THR A 453 -4.71 -8.34 11.71
CA THR A 453 -4.57 -9.80 11.86
C THR A 453 -5.93 -10.49 11.88
N ILE A 454 -6.90 -9.96 12.63
CA ILE A 454 -8.26 -10.50 12.68
C ILE A 454 -9.00 -10.20 11.37
N GLU A 455 -8.87 -8.99 10.82
CA GLU A 455 -9.44 -8.65 9.50
C GLU A 455 -8.95 -9.61 8.39
N GLY A 456 -7.63 -9.87 8.34
CA GLY A 456 -7.02 -10.80 7.40
C GLY A 456 -7.42 -12.26 7.60
N LEU A 457 -7.63 -12.68 8.86
CA LEU A 457 -8.12 -14.02 9.18
C LEU A 457 -9.60 -14.22 8.80
N LEU A 458 -10.47 -13.24 9.06
CA LEU A 458 -11.87 -13.28 8.66
C LEU A 458 -12.00 -13.31 7.12
N SER A 459 -11.13 -12.58 6.41
CA SER A 459 -11.07 -12.55 4.94
C SER A 459 -10.49 -13.83 4.31
N ALA A 460 -9.70 -14.62 5.07
CA ALA A 460 -9.11 -15.88 4.60
C ALA A 460 -9.93 -17.13 4.97
N MET A 461 -11.00 -16.98 5.75
CA MET A 461 -11.83 -18.06 6.27
C MET A 461 -12.90 -18.54 5.25
N ASP A 462 -13.50 -19.72 5.47
CA ASP A 462 -14.63 -20.16 4.67
C ASP A 462 -15.96 -19.54 5.15
N GLY A 463 -16.95 -19.44 4.27
CA GLY A 463 -18.27 -18.87 4.62
C GLY A 463 -18.97 -19.59 5.78
N GLN A 464 -18.68 -20.88 6.00
CA GLN A 464 -19.17 -21.58 7.21
C GLN A 464 -18.41 -21.16 8.47
N GLY A 465 -17.09 -20.92 8.42
CA GLY A 465 -16.36 -20.31 9.53
C GLY A 465 -16.85 -18.89 9.84
N VAL A 466 -17.23 -18.11 8.83
CA VAL A 466 -17.88 -16.79 9.03
C VAL A 466 -19.23 -16.96 9.74
N LYS A 467 -20.05 -17.96 9.37
CA LYS A 467 -21.30 -18.29 10.08
C LYS A 467 -21.08 -18.69 11.53
N ASP A 468 -20.12 -19.57 11.79
CA ASP A 468 -19.78 -20.01 13.15
C ASP A 468 -19.27 -18.83 14.01
N TYR A 469 -18.51 -17.91 13.40
CA TYR A 469 -18.09 -16.66 14.03
C TYR A 469 -19.27 -15.73 14.35
N ILE A 470 -20.23 -15.54 13.43
CA ILE A 470 -21.44 -14.74 13.68
C ILE A 470 -22.25 -15.33 14.85
N VAL A 471 -22.44 -16.65 14.89
CA VAL A 471 -23.12 -17.33 16.01
C VAL A 471 -22.37 -17.07 17.32
N TRP A 472 -21.05 -17.19 17.34
CA TRP A 472 -20.23 -16.92 18.54
C TRP A 472 -20.29 -15.46 19.01
N VAL A 473 -20.26 -14.48 18.10
CA VAL A 473 -20.44 -13.05 18.42
C VAL A 473 -21.83 -12.82 19.03
N VAL A 474 -22.88 -13.43 18.46
CA VAL A 474 -24.26 -13.34 18.97
C VAL A 474 -24.41 -14.05 20.33
N GLU A 475 -23.75 -15.20 20.56
CA GLU A 475 -23.73 -15.86 21.86
C GLU A 475 -23.05 -15.02 22.95
N LEU A 476 -21.90 -14.40 22.63
CA LEU A 476 -21.20 -13.51 23.55
C LEU A 476 -22.05 -12.27 23.89
N LEU A 477 -22.68 -11.68 22.88
CA LEU A 477 -23.59 -10.54 23.02
C LEU A 477 -24.82 -10.91 23.88
N ALA A 478 -25.41 -12.08 23.63
CA ALA A 478 -26.59 -12.56 24.33
C ALA A 478 -26.31 -13.02 25.79
N THR A 479 -25.08 -13.42 26.11
CA THR A 479 -24.67 -13.84 27.47
C THR A 479 -23.96 -12.75 28.28
N SER A 480 -23.48 -11.69 27.63
CA SER A 480 -22.91 -10.53 28.32
C SER A 480 -24.00 -9.75 29.07
N ALA A 481 -23.68 -9.36 30.32
CA ALA A 481 -24.40 -8.34 31.07
C ALA A 481 -23.68 -6.96 31.04
N ASP A 482 -22.58 -6.87 30.29
CA ASP A 482 -21.74 -5.69 30.10
C ASP A 482 -22.07 -5.08 28.72
N ASP A 483 -22.56 -3.83 28.73
CA ASP A 483 -23.01 -3.12 27.54
C ASP A 483 -21.86 -2.60 26.66
N ALA A 484 -20.65 -2.40 27.20
CA ALA A 484 -19.46 -2.11 26.39
C ALA A 484 -19.06 -3.34 25.56
N LYS A 485 -19.14 -4.55 26.14
CA LYS A 485 -18.94 -5.82 25.39
C LYS A 485 -20.03 -6.06 24.34
N ARG A 486 -21.27 -5.65 24.62
CA ARG A 486 -22.38 -5.72 23.64
C ARG A 486 -22.18 -4.75 22.49
N ARG A 487 -21.81 -3.49 22.78
CA ARG A 487 -21.45 -2.49 21.76
C ARG A 487 -20.33 -3.00 20.85
N TRP A 488 -19.25 -3.52 21.43
CA TRP A 488 -18.16 -4.15 20.65
C TRP A 488 -18.66 -5.30 19.75
N ALA A 489 -19.56 -6.16 20.25
CA ALA A 489 -20.11 -7.26 19.46
C ALA A 489 -21.04 -6.78 18.33
N LEU A 490 -21.83 -5.74 18.56
CA LEU A 490 -22.63 -5.06 17.53
C LEU A 490 -21.73 -4.37 16.49
N ASP A 491 -20.60 -3.81 16.89
CA ASP A 491 -19.58 -3.27 15.99
C ASP A 491 -18.92 -4.38 15.13
N GLN A 492 -18.71 -5.60 15.67
CA GLN A 492 -18.25 -6.74 14.86
C GLN A 492 -19.29 -7.13 13.80
N LEU A 493 -20.58 -7.18 14.16
CA LEU A 493 -21.65 -7.52 13.21
C LEU A 493 -21.75 -6.51 12.06
N LEU A 494 -21.59 -5.20 12.32
CA LEU A 494 -21.47 -4.19 11.27
C LEU A 494 -20.22 -4.40 10.41
N SER A 495 -19.07 -4.68 11.02
CA SER A 495 -17.80 -4.89 10.31
C SER A 495 -17.88 -6.04 9.29
N LEU A 496 -18.63 -7.11 9.59
CA LEU A 496 -18.88 -8.25 8.70
C LEU A 496 -19.79 -7.93 7.50
N VAL A 497 -20.58 -6.86 7.56
CA VAL A 497 -21.43 -6.38 6.45
C VAL A 497 -20.67 -5.37 5.59
N ARG A 498 -19.95 -4.44 6.25
CA ARG A 498 -19.11 -3.39 5.64
C ARG A 498 -17.92 -3.97 4.85
N ASN A 499 -17.16 -4.89 5.44
CA ASN A 499 -15.94 -5.38 4.81
C ASN A 499 -16.24 -6.42 3.72
N THR A 500 -16.35 -5.97 2.47
CA THR A 500 -16.63 -6.82 1.31
C THR A 500 -15.53 -7.84 0.96
N ALA A 501 -14.36 -7.82 1.62
CA ALA A 501 -13.34 -8.86 1.49
C ALA A 501 -13.66 -10.11 2.34
N ILE A 502 -14.52 -9.99 3.36
CA ILE A 502 -14.98 -11.11 4.18
C ILE A 502 -16.06 -11.87 3.41
N PRO A 503 -16.00 -13.22 3.32
CA PRO A 503 -16.96 -14.02 2.55
C PRO A 503 -18.30 -14.23 3.28
N THR A 504 -18.92 -13.13 3.72
CA THR A 504 -20.28 -13.08 4.26
C THR A 504 -21.29 -13.24 3.12
N ASP A 505 -22.14 -14.28 3.19
CA ASP A 505 -23.18 -14.54 2.19
C ASP A 505 -24.51 -13.85 2.54
N GLU A 506 -25.40 -13.72 1.54
CA GLU A 506 -26.63 -12.92 1.68
C GLU A 506 -27.58 -13.44 2.77
N SER A 507 -27.53 -14.72 3.14
CA SER A 507 -28.33 -15.24 4.27
C SER A 507 -27.77 -14.76 5.61
N SER A 508 -26.45 -14.75 5.79
CA SER A 508 -25.82 -14.20 6.99
C SER A 508 -26.06 -12.71 7.15
N THR A 509 -26.00 -11.94 6.06
CA THR A 509 -26.38 -10.52 6.05
C THR A 509 -27.85 -10.33 6.47
N GLU A 510 -28.76 -11.16 5.93
CA GLU A 510 -30.18 -11.12 6.29
C GLU A 510 -30.43 -11.48 7.76
N ASP A 511 -29.71 -12.47 8.30
CA ASP A 511 -29.85 -12.89 9.70
C ASP A 511 -29.25 -11.88 10.68
N ILE A 512 -28.16 -11.20 10.31
CA ILE A 512 -27.63 -10.04 11.05
C ILE A 512 -28.68 -8.92 11.11
N LEU A 513 -29.28 -8.56 9.97
CA LEU A 513 -30.34 -7.54 9.91
C LEU A 513 -31.56 -7.92 10.75
N LYS A 514 -31.99 -9.20 10.73
CA LYS A 514 -33.05 -9.71 11.63
C LYS A 514 -32.69 -9.53 13.10
N TYR A 515 -31.47 -9.89 13.51
CA TYR A 515 -31.04 -9.82 14.90
C TYR A 515 -30.94 -8.37 15.40
N LEU A 516 -30.38 -7.47 14.59
CA LEU A 516 -30.30 -6.03 14.91
C LEU A 516 -31.70 -5.40 15.00
N ALA A 517 -32.60 -5.69 14.07
CA ALA A 517 -33.99 -5.19 14.11
C ALA A 517 -34.75 -5.72 15.34
N ALA A 518 -34.61 -7.01 15.67
CA ALA A 518 -35.18 -7.59 16.88
C ALA A 518 -34.60 -6.95 18.16
N GLY A 519 -33.32 -6.61 18.15
CA GLY A 519 -32.64 -5.91 19.25
C GLY A 519 -33.12 -4.49 19.49
N GLY A 520 -33.19 -3.67 18.42
CA GLY A 520 -33.51 -2.24 18.53
C GLY A 520 -34.99 -1.92 18.74
N PHE A 521 -35.89 -2.64 18.06
CA PHE A 521 -37.32 -2.29 18.00
C PHE A 521 -38.23 -3.22 18.81
N PHE A 522 -37.75 -4.39 19.23
CA PHE A 522 -38.59 -5.42 19.84
C PHE A 522 -38.06 -5.92 21.21
N SER A 523 -38.85 -6.79 21.84
CA SER A 523 -38.50 -7.50 23.08
C SER A 523 -38.91 -8.97 22.97
N TRP A 524 -38.00 -9.88 23.33
CA TRP A 524 -38.24 -11.32 23.30
C TRP A 524 -39.14 -11.74 24.48
N LYS A 525 -40.41 -12.03 24.20
CA LYS A 525 -41.35 -12.68 25.14
C LYS A 525 -40.94 -14.13 25.42
N LYS A 526 -40.42 -14.81 24.40
CA LYS A 526 -39.97 -16.22 24.42
C LYS A 526 -38.76 -16.36 23.52
N ALA A 527 -37.94 -17.38 23.76
CA ALA A 527 -36.95 -17.82 22.78
C ALA A 527 -37.69 -18.46 21.59
N PRO A 528 -37.42 -18.02 20.34
CA PRO A 528 -37.87 -18.71 19.12
C PRO A 528 -37.36 -20.15 19.02
N SER A 529 -37.85 -20.91 18.02
CA SER A 529 -37.29 -22.23 17.72
C SER A 529 -35.85 -22.12 17.20
N ALA A 530 -35.09 -23.23 17.27
CA ALA A 530 -33.74 -23.29 16.71
C ALA A 530 -33.71 -23.06 15.17
N GLU A 531 -34.84 -23.22 14.49
CA GLU A 531 -35.00 -22.92 13.06
C GLU A 531 -35.02 -21.41 12.76
N ALA A 532 -35.18 -20.55 13.77
CA ALA A 532 -35.13 -19.09 13.62
C ALA A 532 -33.69 -18.52 13.59
N GLY A 533 -32.67 -19.38 13.48
CA GLY A 533 -31.27 -18.98 13.40
C GLY A 533 -30.83 -18.13 14.60
N LEU A 534 -30.16 -17.01 14.33
CA LEU A 534 -29.61 -16.10 15.34
C LEU A 534 -30.68 -15.61 16.34
N LEU A 535 -31.95 -15.46 15.93
CA LEU A 535 -33.03 -14.99 16.80
C LEU A 535 -33.33 -15.92 17.99
N SER A 536 -32.92 -17.19 17.92
CA SER A 536 -33.02 -18.15 19.03
C SER A 536 -32.12 -17.80 20.22
N HIS A 537 -31.02 -17.06 19.99
CA HIS A 537 -30.07 -16.59 21.00
C HIS A 537 -30.61 -15.34 21.71
N GLN A 538 -31.67 -15.53 22.51
CA GLN A 538 -32.30 -14.49 23.33
C GLN A 538 -31.29 -13.87 24.32
N PRO A 539 -31.13 -12.53 24.36
CA PRO A 539 -30.24 -11.85 25.29
C PRO A 539 -30.70 -11.99 26.75
N LYS A 540 -29.77 -12.36 27.63
CA LYS A 540 -29.95 -12.57 29.07
C LYS A 540 -28.73 -12.03 29.83
N PRO A 541 -28.83 -10.86 30.50
CA PRO A 541 -30.02 -10.02 30.69
C PRO A 541 -30.54 -9.41 29.39
N SER A 542 -31.73 -8.81 29.40
CA SER A 542 -32.25 -8.05 28.26
C SER A 542 -31.34 -6.86 27.88
N PHE A 543 -31.53 -6.32 26.68
CA PHE A 543 -30.88 -5.06 26.28
C PHE A 543 -31.43 -3.89 27.10
N SER A 544 -30.50 -3.06 27.59
CA SER A 544 -30.72 -1.70 28.09
C SER A 544 -31.23 -0.79 26.97
N VAL A 545 -31.57 0.46 27.30
CA VAL A 545 -31.95 1.48 26.29
C VAL A 545 -30.77 1.72 25.35
N GLU A 546 -29.61 2.06 25.90
CA GLU A 546 -28.34 2.24 25.17
C GLU A 546 -28.01 1.08 24.21
N ALA A 547 -28.15 -0.17 24.65
CA ALA A 547 -27.87 -1.33 23.80
C ALA A 547 -28.90 -1.50 22.66
N ARG A 548 -30.15 -1.02 22.83
CA ARG A 548 -31.17 -0.98 21.76
C ARG A 548 -30.85 0.11 20.75
N ASP A 549 -30.43 1.27 21.21
CA ASP A 549 -30.13 2.41 20.34
C ASP A 549 -28.89 2.12 19.49
N VAL A 550 -27.87 1.45 20.06
CA VAL A 550 -26.78 0.89 19.26
C VAL A 550 -27.29 -0.16 18.26
N CYS A 551 -28.28 -1.01 18.60
CA CYS A 551 -28.87 -1.92 17.60
C CYS A 551 -29.57 -1.19 16.45
N ARG A 552 -30.28 -0.07 16.72
CA ARG A 552 -30.94 0.77 15.69
C ARG A 552 -29.92 1.45 14.79
N SER A 553 -28.96 2.15 15.39
CA SER A 553 -27.86 2.84 14.70
C SER A 553 -27.05 1.87 13.84
N ARG A 554 -26.74 0.66 14.34
CA ARG A 554 -26.02 -0.37 13.56
C ARG A 554 -26.89 -1.01 12.49
N PHE A 555 -28.21 -1.12 12.68
CA PHE A 555 -29.13 -1.57 11.65
C PHE A 555 -29.16 -0.59 10.48
N LEU A 556 -29.33 0.72 10.71
CA LEU A 556 -29.24 1.73 9.63
C LEU A 556 -27.83 1.79 9.02
N SER A 557 -26.76 1.69 9.82
CA SER A 557 -25.38 1.64 9.32
C SER A 557 -25.18 0.49 8.32
N CYS A 558 -25.65 -0.72 8.66
CA CYS A 558 -25.65 -1.86 7.74
C CYS A 558 -26.44 -1.58 6.45
N LEU A 559 -27.53 -0.80 6.51
CA LEU A 559 -28.31 -0.44 5.33
C LEU A 559 -27.64 0.63 4.47
N THR A 560 -26.84 1.55 5.03
CA THR A 560 -25.98 2.47 4.26
C THR A 560 -24.95 1.69 3.44
N GLU A 561 -24.20 0.81 4.10
CA GLU A 561 -23.20 -0.07 3.47
C GLU A 561 -23.82 -0.93 2.36
N LEU A 562 -25.00 -1.51 2.61
CA LEU A 562 -25.73 -2.33 1.64
C LEU A 562 -26.39 -1.50 0.52
N ALA A 563 -26.72 -0.24 0.74
CA ALA A 563 -27.21 0.68 -0.28
C ALA A 563 -26.10 1.03 -1.28
N GLU A 564 -24.90 1.34 -0.81
CA GLU A 564 -23.77 1.70 -1.67
C GLU A 564 -23.19 0.50 -2.43
N ARG A 565 -23.25 -0.70 -1.82
CA ARG A 565 -22.74 -1.97 -2.37
C ARG A 565 -23.30 -2.27 -3.76
N THR A 566 -22.38 -2.44 -4.72
CA THR A 566 -22.70 -2.74 -6.13
C THR A 566 -22.75 -4.25 -6.40
N THR A 567 -23.96 -4.81 -6.42
CA THR A 567 -24.21 -6.22 -6.74
C THR A 567 -24.35 -6.44 -8.25
N THR A 568 -24.08 -7.66 -8.73
CA THR A 568 -24.29 -8.04 -10.13
C THR A 568 -25.54 -8.91 -10.23
N VAL A 569 -26.62 -8.37 -10.80
CA VAL A 569 -27.90 -9.08 -10.90
C VAL A 569 -27.94 -9.94 -12.16
N THR A 570 -28.14 -11.24 -11.96
CA THR A 570 -28.43 -12.21 -13.03
C THR A 570 -29.91 -12.57 -13.01
N THR A 571 -30.73 -11.77 -13.72
CA THR A 571 -32.15 -12.12 -13.93
C THR A 571 -32.27 -13.47 -14.61
N SER A 572 -33.23 -14.32 -14.21
CA SER A 572 -33.38 -15.72 -14.67
C SER A 572 -33.83 -15.91 -16.13
N ILE A 573 -33.62 -14.90 -16.99
CA ILE A 573 -33.85 -14.94 -18.43
C ILE A 573 -32.48 -15.04 -19.10
N GLU A 574 -32.18 -16.19 -19.69
CA GLU A 574 -30.86 -16.61 -20.23
C GLU A 574 -30.27 -15.71 -21.35
N ALA A 575 -30.96 -14.63 -21.74
CA ALA A 575 -30.55 -13.68 -22.77
C ALA A 575 -30.18 -12.28 -22.23
N ALA A 576 -30.37 -12.01 -20.94
CA ALA A 576 -30.04 -10.71 -20.34
C ALA A 576 -28.53 -10.61 -20.02
N LYS A 577 -27.89 -9.49 -20.39
CA LYS A 577 -26.53 -9.19 -19.93
C LYS A 577 -26.55 -8.87 -18.43
N PRO A 578 -25.56 -9.31 -17.64
CA PRO A 578 -25.50 -8.99 -16.22
C PRO A 578 -25.45 -7.47 -15.99
N ARG A 579 -26.42 -6.92 -15.27
CA ARG A 579 -26.48 -5.49 -14.87
C ARG A 579 -25.86 -5.37 -13.49
N ARG A 580 -24.85 -4.50 -13.33
CA ARG A 580 -24.38 -4.07 -12.01
C ARG A 580 -25.32 -2.99 -11.50
N VAL A 581 -25.80 -3.14 -10.26
CA VAL A 581 -26.82 -2.28 -9.63
C VAL A 581 -26.43 -2.09 -8.16
N GLN A 582 -26.59 -0.88 -7.64
CA GLN A 582 -26.37 -0.56 -6.22
C GLN A 582 -27.61 -0.90 -5.40
N GLY A 583 -27.44 -1.20 -4.11
CA GLY A 583 -28.55 -1.34 -3.16
C GLY A 583 -29.38 -2.61 -3.27
N VAL A 584 -28.96 -3.61 -4.05
CA VAL A 584 -29.76 -4.83 -4.32
C VAL A 584 -29.07 -6.14 -3.94
N THR A 585 -29.89 -7.16 -3.70
CA THR A 585 -29.52 -8.58 -3.58
C THR A 585 -29.15 -9.19 -4.94
N SER A 586 -28.59 -10.40 -4.92
CA SER A 586 -28.38 -11.23 -6.11
C SER A 586 -29.65 -11.47 -6.95
N ALA A 587 -30.82 -11.48 -6.31
CA ALA A 587 -32.13 -11.60 -6.94
C ALA A 587 -32.63 -10.30 -7.61
N GLY A 588 -31.98 -9.15 -7.33
CA GLY A 588 -32.39 -7.82 -7.80
C GLY A 588 -33.43 -7.12 -6.91
N GLU A 589 -33.65 -7.61 -5.69
CA GLU A 589 -34.51 -6.97 -4.69
C GLU A 589 -33.71 -5.93 -3.90
N LEU A 590 -34.32 -4.79 -3.55
CA LEU A 590 -33.66 -3.74 -2.77
C LEU A 590 -33.44 -4.18 -1.32
N TRP A 591 -32.22 -4.00 -0.78
CA TRP A 591 -31.90 -4.30 0.62
C TRP A 591 -32.76 -3.47 1.59
N VAL A 592 -33.04 -2.21 1.25
CA VAL A 592 -33.92 -1.30 2.00
C VAL A 592 -35.35 -1.86 2.09
N SER A 593 -35.95 -2.28 0.97
CA SER A 593 -37.26 -2.95 0.95
C SER A 593 -37.27 -4.26 1.74
N LYS A 594 -36.20 -5.05 1.64
CA LYS A 594 -36.04 -6.32 2.36
C LYS A 594 -35.92 -6.12 3.88
N ALA A 595 -35.25 -5.06 4.33
CA ALA A 595 -35.14 -4.69 5.73
C ALA A 595 -36.49 -4.26 6.33
N TRP A 596 -37.30 -3.51 5.57
CA TRP A 596 -38.67 -3.19 5.94
C TRP A 596 -39.58 -4.41 6.02
N GLU A 597 -39.39 -5.40 5.14
CA GLU A 597 -40.13 -6.66 5.16
C GLU A 597 -39.69 -7.58 6.31
N ILE A 598 -38.40 -7.56 6.69
CA ILE A 598 -37.90 -8.15 7.94
C ILE A 598 -38.59 -7.52 9.16
N PHE A 599 -38.57 -6.20 9.30
CA PHE A 599 -39.25 -5.50 10.40
C PHE A 599 -40.75 -5.86 10.47
N ASN A 600 -41.44 -5.85 9.34
CA ASN A 600 -42.85 -6.23 9.23
C ASN A 600 -43.12 -7.72 9.56
N SER A 601 -42.14 -8.60 9.40
CA SER A 601 -42.26 -10.02 9.80
C SER A 601 -42.19 -10.17 11.33
N LEU A 602 -41.27 -9.46 11.98
CA LEU A 602 -41.12 -9.44 13.44
C LEU A 602 -42.34 -8.81 14.13
N LEU A 603 -42.87 -7.72 13.58
CA LEU A 603 -44.09 -7.06 14.08
C LEU A 603 -45.32 -7.98 14.05
N LYS A 604 -45.39 -8.90 13.08
CA LYS A 604 -46.47 -9.90 12.97
C LYS A 604 -46.29 -11.08 13.92
N ASP A 605 -45.07 -11.41 14.34
CA ASP A 605 -44.80 -12.46 15.33
C ASP A 605 -44.97 -11.96 16.77
N THR A 606 -46.21 -11.59 17.08
CA THR A 606 -46.66 -11.20 18.41
C THR A 606 -46.59 -12.32 19.46
N LYS A 607 -46.25 -13.56 19.06
CA LYS A 607 -46.08 -14.71 19.97
C LYS A 607 -44.70 -14.70 20.62
N ASN A 608 -43.66 -14.45 19.83
CA ASN A 608 -42.28 -14.43 20.29
C ASN A 608 -41.80 -13.02 20.66
N PHE A 609 -42.34 -11.97 20.01
CA PHE A 609 -41.90 -10.59 20.17
C PHE A 609 -43.00 -9.66 20.70
N ALA A 610 -42.61 -8.59 21.40
CA ALA A 610 -43.41 -7.37 21.61
C ALA A 610 -42.68 -6.17 21.01
N SER A 611 -43.42 -5.23 20.40
CA SER A 611 -42.87 -3.93 20.01
C SER A 611 -42.43 -3.14 21.25
N VAL A 612 -41.40 -2.32 21.10
CA VAL A 612 -40.87 -1.36 22.10
C VAL A 612 -40.80 0.05 21.46
N MET A 613 -41.71 0.34 20.54
CA MET A 613 -41.90 1.64 19.90
C MET A 613 -42.90 2.49 20.70
N SER A 614 -42.85 3.82 20.55
CA SER A 614 -43.92 4.72 21.00
C SER A 614 -45.18 4.57 20.13
N GLU A 615 -46.32 5.08 20.62
CA GLU A 615 -47.57 5.05 19.87
C GLU A 615 -47.46 5.90 18.59
N ASP A 616 -46.78 7.05 18.66
CA ASP A 616 -46.52 7.96 17.54
C ASP A 616 -45.71 7.28 16.43
N ALA A 617 -44.63 6.58 16.81
CA ALA A 617 -43.82 5.80 15.87
C ALA A 617 -44.63 4.68 15.19
N THR A 618 -45.63 4.11 15.87
CA THR A 618 -46.53 3.11 15.25
C THR A 618 -47.58 3.74 14.33
N GLN A 619 -48.00 4.98 14.58
CA GLN A 619 -48.92 5.72 13.72
C GLN A 619 -48.22 6.16 12.42
N ILE A 620 -47.06 6.83 12.52
CA ILE A 620 -46.25 7.25 11.36
C ILE A 620 -45.89 6.04 10.47
N ALA A 621 -45.53 4.91 11.09
CA ALA A 621 -45.26 3.67 10.37
C ALA A 621 -46.50 3.08 9.67
N ALA A 622 -47.72 3.33 10.17
CA ALA A 622 -48.96 2.91 9.53
C ALA A 622 -49.34 3.79 8.34
N ASP A 623 -49.22 5.12 8.48
CA ASP A 623 -49.57 6.08 7.43
C ASP A 623 -48.59 5.99 6.24
N GLY A 624 -47.29 5.94 6.53
CA GLY A 624 -46.27 5.67 5.51
C GLY A 624 -46.41 4.27 4.90
N SER A 625 -46.93 3.27 5.63
CA SER A 625 -47.28 1.96 5.04
C SER A 625 -48.43 2.05 4.04
N GLU A 626 -49.39 2.97 4.22
CA GLU A 626 -50.43 3.21 3.22
C GLU A 626 -49.84 3.88 1.97
N LEU A 627 -48.97 4.89 2.15
CA LEU A 627 -48.24 5.52 1.04
C LEU A 627 -47.40 4.49 0.26
N LEU A 628 -46.63 3.66 0.94
CA LEU A 628 -45.86 2.57 0.33
C LEU A 628 -46.75 1.61 -0.46
N GLN A 629 -47.97 1.33 0.01
CA GLN A 629 -48.94 0.55 -0.77
C GLN A 629 -49.47 1.30 -2.00
N LYS A 630 -49.66 2.63 -1.95
CA LYS A 630 -50.02 3.46 -3.12
C LYS A 630 -48.91 3.40 -4.17
N VAL A 631 -47.66 3.63 -3.77
CA VAL A 631 -46.47 3.55 -4.63
C VAL A 631 -46.32 2.15 -5.24
N ARG A 632 -46.37 1.08 -4.43
CA ARG A 632 -46.28 -0.31 -4.91
C ARG A 632 -47.42 -0.74 -5.84
N LYS A 633 -48.60 -0.11 -5.76
CA LYS A 633 -49.69 -0.30 -6.72
C LYS A 633 -49.39 0.42 -8.05
N ALA A 634 -48.88 1.65 -8.01
CA ALA A 634 -48.45 2.40 -9.20
C ALA A 634 -47.29 1.70 -9.94
N GLY A 635 -46.24 1.26 -9.23
CA GLY A 635 -45.09 0.56 -9.81
C GLY A 635 -45.44 -0.80 -10.46
N LYS A 636 -46.55 -1.44 -10.04
CA LYS A 636 -47.09 -2.64 -10.69
C LYS A 636 -47.86 -2.33 -11.98
N ALA A 637 -48.46 -1.14 -12.09
CA ALA A 637 -49.11 -0.67 -13.32
C ALA A 637 -48.09 -0.10 -14.33
N GLN A 638 -47.04 0.58 -13.84
CA GLN A 638 -45.99 1.18 -14.64
C GLN A 638 -44.61 0.84 -14.06
N LYS A 639 -43.88 -0.08 -14.70
CA LYS A 639 -42.47 -0.33 -14.40
C LYS A 639 -41.64 0.88 -14.85
N SER A 640 -41.16 1.66 -13.90
CA SER A 640 -40.34 2.85 -14.11
C SER A 640 -39.26 2.92 -13.03
N ASP A 641 -37.99 3.09 -13.42
CA ASP A 641 -36.87 3.25 -12.49
C ASP A 641 -37.12 4.45 -11.52
N ARG A 642 -37.90 5.47 -11.93
CA ARG A 642 -38.36 6.59 -11.07
C ARG A 642 -39.27 6.13 -9.91
N LEU A 643 -40.23 5.24 -10.18
CA LEU A 643 -41.15 4.72 -9.16
C LEU A 643 -40.42 3.78 -8.20
N GLN A 644 -39.39 3.07 -8.67
CA GLN A 644 -38.51 2.27 -7.81
C GLN A 644 -37.63 3.15 -6.93
N ALA A 645 -37.05 4.24 -7.46
CA ALA A 645 -36.32 5.21 -6.66
C ALA A 645 -37.21 5.86 -5.58
N PHE A 646 -38.44 6.25 -5.95
CA PHE A 646 -39.41 6.80 -5.01
C PHE A 646 -39.88 5.76 -3.97
N GLU A 647 -40.02 4.48 -4.33
CA GLU A 647 -40.25 3.42 -3.35
C GLU A 647 -39.09 3.32 -2.35
N THR A 648 -37.83 3.37 -2.80
CA THR A 648 -36.66 3.37 -1.92
C THR A 648 -36.68 4.54 -0.94
N LEU A 649 -37.06 5.74 -1.41
CA LEU A 649 -37.18 6.96 -0.59
C LEU A 649 -38.24 6.82 0.51
N VAL A 650 -39.44 6.34 0.15
CA VAL A 650 -40.54 6.09 1.12
C VAL A 650 -40.14 5.04 2.15
N VAL A 651 -39.47 3.96 1.73
CA VAL A 651 -39.03 2.92 2.68
C VAL A 651 -37.87 3.40 3.57
N ALA A 652 -36.94 4.21 3.05
CA ALA A 652 -35.86 4.77 3.86
C ALA A 652 -36.39 5.70 4.97
N SER A 653 -37.34 6.57 4.63
CA SER A 653 -37.96 7.50 5.57
C SER A 653 -38.83 6.76 6.60
N LEU A 654 -39.54 5.72 6.18
CA LEU A 654 -40.23 4.77 7.08
C LEU A 654 -39.30 4.06 8.07
N LEU A 655 -38.08 3.69 7.64
CA LEU A 655 -37.09 3.04 8.50
C LEU A 655 -36.45 4.04 9.48
N PHE A 656 -36.22 5.29 9.05
CA PHE A 656 -35.75 6.38 9.91
C PHE A 656 -36.79 6.75 10.98
N ALA A 657 -38.08 6.75 10.64
CA ALA A 657 -39.19 6.96 11.58
C ALA A 657 -39.27 5.93 12.72
N LEU A 658 -38.63 4.76 12.58
CA LEU A 658 -38.52 3.77 13.66
C LEU A 658 -37.46 4.15 14.70
N GLU A 659 -36.47 4.97 14.32
CA GLU A 659 -35.38 5.43 15.17
C GLU A 659 -35.71 6.81 15.78
N SER A 660 -35.99 7.81 14.94
CA SER A 660 -36.40 9.18 15.33
C SER A 660 -37.83 9.47 14.85
N PRO A 661 -38.88 9.23 15.67
CA PRO A 661 -40.27 9.43 15.24
C PRO A 661 -40.68 10.89 15.16
N GLU A 662 -40.20 11.74 16.07
CA GLU A 662 -40.57 13.17 16.16
C GLU A 662 -40.21 13.91 14.86
N GLU A 663 -39.01 13.67 14.34
CA GLU A 663 -38.50 14.26 13.09
C GLU A 663 -39.10 13.68 11.81
N ALA A 664 -39.90 12.60 11.91
CA ALA A 664 -40.30 11.79 10.75
C ALA A 664 -41.78 11.91 10.37
N ALA A 665 -42.61 12.58 11.18
CA ALA A 665 -44.01 12.85 10.84
C ALA A 665 -44.11 13.72 9.57
N GLU A 666 -43.44 14.88 9.60
CA GLU A 666 -43.33 15.83 8.48
C GLU A 666 -42.78 15.14 7.22
N LEU A 667 -41.74 14.30 7.40
CA LEU A 667 -41.10 13.56 6.30
C LEU A 667 -42.03 12.57 5.58
N VAL A 668 -43.10 12.08 6.22
CA VAL A 668 -44.08 11.17 5.58
C VAL A 668 -45.20 11.95 4.88
N GLU A 669 -45.59 13.10 5.42
CA GLU A 669 -46.59 13.99 4.80
C GLU A 669 -46.05 14.60 3.48
N SER A 670 -44.86 15.20 3.50
CA SER A 670 -44.22 15.75 2.29
C SER A 670 -44.05 14.72 1.18
N LEU A 671 -43.79 13.44 1.52
CA LEU A 671 -43.71 12.35 0.54
C LEU A 671 -45.05 12.00 -0.11
N ASN A 672 -46.17 12.10 0.62
CA ASN A 672 -47.50 11.88 0.04
C ASN A 672 -47.81 12.93 -1.04
N ASP A 673 -47.37 14.16 -0.82
CA ASP A 673 -47.64 15.28 -1.73
C ASP A 673 -46.68 15.29 -2.92
N CYS A 674 -45.40 14.98 -2.70
CA CYS A 674 -44.45 14.64 -3.77
C CYS A 674 -45.00 13.53 -4.68
N PHE A 675 -45.52 12.44 -4.10
CA PHE A 675 -46.12 11.34 -4.86
C PHE A 675 -47.33 11.79 -5.69
N SER A 676 -48.17 12.64 -5.10
CA SER A 676 -49.38 13.16 -5.73
C SER A 676 -49.05 14.06 -6.93
N SER A 677 -48.10 14.99 -6.76
CA SER A 677 -47.65 15.89 -7.84
C SER A 677 -46.91 15.13 -8.96
N LEU A 678 -45.95 14.26 -8.63
CA LEU A 678 -45.12 13.55 -9.61
C LEU A 678 -45.82 12.43 -10.39
N PHE A 679 -46.75 11.69 -9.76
CA PHE A 679 -47.26 10.42 -10.32
C PHE A 679 -48.78 10.33 -10.45
N LEU A 680 -49.56 11.20 -9.77
CA LEU A 680 -51.02 11.21 -9.87
C LEU A 680 -51.57 12.37 -10.70
N SER A 681 -50.82 13.46 -10.84
CA SER A 681 -51.27 14.64 -11.59
C SER A 681 -51.54 14.31 -13.08
N LYS A 682 -52.70 14.75 -13.56
CA LYS A 682 -53.10 14.71 -14.97
C LYS A 682 -53.55 16.10 -15.44
N ALA A 683 -52.71 17.09 -15.18
CA ALA A 683 -52.91 18.43 -15.70
C ALA A 683 -52.75 18.41 -17.23
N ALA A 684 -53.83 18.71 -17.95
CA ALA A 684 -53.73 19.11 -19.35
C ALA A 684 -53.12 20.51 -19.42
N PRO A 685 -52.32 20.86 -20.45
CA PRO A 685 -51.73 22.19 -20.54
C PRO A 685 -52.82 23.26 -20.57
N PRO A 686 -52.80 24.28 -19.68
CA PRO A 686 -53.75 25.38 -19.74
C PRO A 686 -53.56 26.14 -21.06
N ALA A 687 -54.66 26.47 -21.73
CA ALA A 687 -54.62 27.24 -22.97
C ALA A 687 -54.19 28.69 -22.66
N PRO A 688 -53.29 29.28 -23.46
CA PRO A 688 -52.76 30.61 -23.17
C PRO A 688 -53.86 31.66 -23.24
N LYS A 689 -54.02 32.42 -22.16
CA LYS A 689 -54.69 33.72 -22.15
C LYS A 689 -53.68 34.80 -21.81
N SER A 690 -53.85 35.95 -22.45
CA SER A 690 -52.96 37.11 -22.38
C SER A 690 -53.31 38.03 -21.21
N THR A 691 -52.28 38.68 -20.64
CA THR A 691 -52.33 39.95 -19.87
C THR A 691 -53.18 39.94 -18.59
N GLU A 692 -52.74 40.49 -17.46
CA GLU A 692 -51.76 41.57 -17.22
C GLU A 692 -50.96 41.31 -15.92
N ASP A 693 -50.11 42.24 -15.48
CA ASP A 693 -49.13 42.00 -14.41
C ASP A 693 -49.75 41.60 -13.05
N GLY A 694 -49.23 40.51 -12.48
CA GLY A 694 -49.54 40.01 -11.14
C GLY A 694 -48.71 38.77 -10.82
N GLU A 695 -48.18 38.68 -9.60
CA GLU A 695 -47.42 37.52 -9.13
C GLU A 695 -48.39 36.39 -8.72
N GLU A 696 -48.86 35.61 -9.70
CA GLU A 696 -49.58 34.36 -9.42
C GLU A 696 -48.60 33.32 -8.85
N GLU A 697 -48.86 32.86 -7.63
CA GLU A 697 -48.14 31.77 -6.98
C GLU A 697 -48.21 30.49 -7.86
N ARG A 698 -47.12 30.23 -8.59
CA ARG A 698 -46.97 29.07 -9.46
C ARG A 698 -46.88 27.82 -8.59
N GLU A 699 -47.87 26.92 -8.67
CA GLU A 699 -47.84 25.62 -7.98
C GLU A 699 -46.47 24.95 -8.23
N PRO A 700 -45.70 24.61 -7.18
CA PRO A 700 -44.35 24.08 -7.33
C PRO A 700 -44.40 22.76 -8.10
N ALA A 701 -43.52 22.60 -9.08
CA ALA A 701 -43.47 21.37 -9.85
C ALA A 701 -43.09 20.21 -8.92
N GLY A 702 -43.64 19.01 -9.16
CA GLY A 702 -43.34 17.85 -8.31
C GLY A 702 -41.86 17.46 -8.23
N ILE A 703 -41.02 18.00 -9.13
CA ILE A 703 -39.56 17.86 -9.10
C ILE A 703 -38.88 18.85 -8.13
N GLU A 704 -39.46 20.03 -7.91
CA GLU A 704 -39.03 21.01 -6.91
C GLU A 704 -39.38 20.48 -5.51
N LEU A 705 -40.64 20.08 -5.27
CA LEU A 705 -41.05 19.42 -4.01
C LEU A 705 -40.18 18.20 -3.62
N LEU A 706 -39.79 17.37 -4.60
CA LEU A 706 -38.88 16.24 -4.38
C LEU A 706 -37.45 16.69 -4.03
N GLN A 707 -37.02 17.84 -4.55
CA GLN A 707 -35.71 18.40 -4.24
C GLN A 707 -35.67 19.02 -2.85
N ASP A 708 -36.69 19.80 -2.48
CA ASP A 708 -36.86 20.38 -1.14
C ASP A 708 -36.88 19.26 -0.09
N TYR A 709 -37.58 18.17 -0.40
CA TYR A 709 -37.55 16.95 0.40
C TYR A 709 -36.16 16.31 0.52
N ILE A 710 -35.41 16.24 -0.58
CA ILE A 710 -34.04 15.73 -0.60
C ILE A 710 -33.10 16.63 0.21
N ILE A 711 -33.31 17.96 0.19
CA ILE A 711 -32.57 18.93 1.01
C ILE A 711 -32.85 18.69 2.50
N GLY A 712 -34.12 18.58 2.91
CA GLY A 712 -34.50 18.26 4.28
C GLY A 712 -33.96 16.91 4.78
N LEU A 713 -33.85 15.89 3.92
CA LEU A 713 -33.15 14.64 4.24
C LEU A 713 -31.62 14.81 4.41
N LEU A 714 -31.02 15.78 3.71
CA LEU A 714 -29.60 16.10 3.80
C LEU A 714 -29.29 17.06 4.95
N GLU A 715 -30.22 17.84 5.48
CA GLU A 715 -30.01 18.56 6.74
C GLU A 715 -29.71 17.58 7.87
N LYS A 716 -30.50 16.50 7.97
CA LYS A 716 -30.38 15.48 9.02
C LYS A 716 -28.95 14.87 9.11
N PRO A 717 -28.48 14.53 10.33
CA PRO A 717 -27.16 13.92 10.56
C PRO A 717 -27.11 12.40 10.22
N SER A 718 -27.83 11.96 9.18
CA SER A 718 -27.97 10.54 8.82
C SER A 718 -27.24 10.17 7.53
N ALA A 719 -26.17 9.38 7.65
CA ALA A 719 -25.46 8.81 6.51
C ALA A 719 -26.36 7.89 5.65
N PHE A 720 -27.33 7.22 6.27
CA PHE A 720 -28.31 6.38 5.56
C PHE A 720 -29.21 7.23 4.65
N LEU A 721 -29.78 8.33 5.18
CA LEU A 721 -30.62 9.22 4.39
C LEU A 721 -29.84 9.87 3.25
N ARG A 722 -28.58 10.29 3.50
CA ARG A 722 -27.66 10.80 2.45
C ARG A 722 -27.46 9.79 1.32
N ALA A 723 -27.08 8.55 1.63
CA ALA A 723 -26.82 7.53 0.61
C ALA A 723 -28.05 7.24 -0.26
N ILE A 724 -29.26 7.27 0.31
CA ILE A 724 -30.51 7.14 -0.44
C ILE A 724 -30.83 8.40 -1.24
N ALA A 725 -30.66 9.59 -0.68
CA ALA A 725 -30.85 10.87 -1.37
C ALA A 725 -29.96 10.99 -2.62
N GLU A 726 -28.66 10.67 -2.51
CA GLU A 726 -27.72 10.65 -3.64
C GLU A 726 -28.13 9.65 -4.74
N GLN A 727 -28.66 8.47 -4.36
CA GLN A 727 -29.17 7.48 -5.32
C GLN A 727 -30.44 7.94 -6.03
N VAL A 728 -31.40 8.49 -5.29
CA VAL A 728 -32.69 8.96 -5.82
C VAL A 728 -32.50 10.19 -6.70
N PHE A 729 -31.78 11.21 -6.22
CA PHE A 729 -31.36 12.35 -7.03
C PHE A 729 -30.66 11.89 -8.32
N GLY A 730 -29.80 10.88 -8.22
CA GLY A 730 -29.15 10.25 -9.35
C GLY A 730 -30.07 9.63 -10.40
N VAL A 731 -31.33 9.32 -10.10
CA VAL A 731 -32.35 8.86 -11.06
C VAL A 731 -33.12 10.02 -11.66
N PHE A 732 -33.44 11.04 -10.86
CA PHE A 732 -34.22 12.22 -11.29
C PHE A 732 -33.37 13.33 -11.95
N ALA A 733 -32.04 13.23 -11.94
CA ALA A 733 -31.12 14.21 -12.52
C ALA A 733 -31.37 14.57 -14.02
N THR A 734 -32.14 13.77 -14.78
CA THR A 734 -32.59 14.11 -16.15
C THR A 734 -33.73 15.13 -16.21
N GLU A 735 -34.38 15.43 -15.10
CA GLU A 735 -35.64 16.20 -15.02
C GLU A 735 -35.53 17.50 -14.23
N MET A 736 -34.35 17.81 -13.71
CA MET A 736 -34.07 19.08 -13.00
C MET A 736 -34.34 20.28 -13.93
N THR A 737 -35.07 21.27 -13.41
CA THR A 737 -35.37 22.54 -14.09
C THR A 737 -34.20 23.52 -13.91
N LYS A 738 -34.32 24.76 -14.41
CA LYS A 738 -33.37 25.81 -14.01
C LYS A 738 -33.65 26.18 -12.55
N GLU A 739 -34.93 26.40 -12.27
CA GLU A 739 -35.47 26.78 -10.96
C GLU A 739 -35.02 25.82 -9.85
N SER A 740 -35.07 24.50 -10.07
CA SER A 740 -34.60 23.54 -9.07
C SER A 740 -33.07 23.57 -8.89
N LEU A 741 -32.28 23.68 -9.98
CA LEU A 741 -30.82 23.78 -9.86
C LEU A 741 -30.37 25.07 -9.17
N ASP A 742 -31.05 26.18 -9.43
CA ASP A 742 -30.81 27.44 -8.73
C ASP A 742 -31.09 27.28 -7.22
N HIS A 743 -32.19 26.60 -6.83
CA HIS A 743 -32.44 26.32 -5.41
C HIS A 743 -31.35 25.44 -4.74
N LEU A 744 -30.72 24.50 -5.46
CA LEU A 744 -29.53 23.79 -4.93
C LEU A 744 -28.28 24.69 -4.80
N ILE A 745 -28.22 25.78 -5.55
CA ILE A 745 -27.12 26.76 -5.47
C ILE A 745 -27.33 27.70 -4.27
N ASP A 746 -28.57 28.13 -4.03
CA ASP A 746 -28.91 29.02 -2.91
C ASP A 746 -28.56 28.39 -1.55
N GLN A 747 -28.79 27.08 -1.39
CA GLN A 747 -28.43 26.27 -0.22
C GLN A 747 -26.92 26.19 0.10
N LEU A 748 -26.06 26.85 -0.70
CA LEU A 748 -24.63 26.95 -0.44
C LEU A 748 -24.25 28.25 0.32
N GLY A 749 -25.18 29.21 0.47
CA GLY A 749 -24.96 30.48 1.18
C GLY A 749 -24.36 31.62 0.32
N LEU A 750 -24.17 31.38 -0.98
CA LEU A 750 -23.52 32.35 -1.91
C LEU A 750 -24.28 33.67 -2.13
N ASN A 751 -25.53 33.75 -1.68
CA ASN A 751 -26.42 34.90 -1.80
C ASN A 751 -26.71 35.56 -0.44
N GLU A 752 -26.08 35.10 0.64
CA GLU A 752 -26.10 35.81 1.92
C GLU A 752 -25.21 37.05 1.78
N GLU A 753 -25.78 38.25 1.91
CA GLU A 753 -24.97 39.44 2.17
C GLU A 753 -24.19 39.18 3.47
N PRO A 754 -22.91 39.58 3.58
CA PRO A 754 -22.20 39.48 4.84
C PRO A 754 -22.96 40.31 5.86
N ALA A 755 -23.61 39.64 6.82
CA ALA A 755 -24.29 40.31 7.91
C ALA A 755 -23.29 41.24 8.59
N ASP A 756 -23.68 42.49 8.87
CA ASP A 756 -22.79 43.52 9.40
C ASP A 756 -22.20 43.08 10.76
N GLU A 757 -21.05 42.38 10.73
CA GLU A 757 -20.21 42.17 11.91
C GLU A 757 -19.62 43.54 12.27
N GLU A 758 -20.12 44.11 13.37
CA GLU A 758 -19.88 45.50 13.77
C GLU A 758 -18.37 45.79 13.88
N GLU A 759 -17.88 46.78 13.10
CA GLU A 759 -16.47 47.21 13.12
C GLU A 759 -16.08 47.82 14.47
N GLU A 760 -15.58 47.01 15.41
CA GLU A 760 -14.79 47.48 16.55
C GLU A 760 -13.40 46.86 16.58
N GLY A 761 -12.36 47.69 16.75
CA GLY A 761 -11.03 47.23 17.17
C GLY A 761 -10.07 46.72 16.09
N GLY A 762 -10.01 47.35 14.91
CA GLY A 762 -8.92 47.08 13.97
C GLY A 762 -7.59 47.71 14.41
N ASP A 763 -6.52 46.92 14.46
CA ASP A 763 -5.13 47.42 14.41
C ASP A 763 -4.31 46.65 13.37
N ALA A 764 -3.19 47.22 12.93
CA ALA A 764 -2.43 46.74 11.77
C ALA A 764 -0.91 46.82 11.98
N MET A 765 -0.20 46.10 11.10
CA MET A 765 1.26 45.82 11.12
C MET A 765 1.62 44.59 11.99
N ASP A 766 2.70 43.85 11.71
CA ASP A 766 3.74 44.11 10.70
C ASP A 766 4.07 42.88 9.81
N VAL A 767 4.83 43.12 8.74
CA VAL A 767 5.29 42.09 7.78
C VAL A 767 6.79 41.90 7.93
N ASP A 768 7.26 40.66 8.18
CA ASP A 768 8.70 40.38 8.11
C ASP A 768 9.08 39.00 7.53
N GLY A 769 10.28 38.96 6.93
CA GLY A 769 11.26 37.95 7.36
C GLY A 769 11.34 36.59 6.67
N ALA A 770 11.23 36.48 5.34
CA ALA A 770 11.36 35.20 4.65
C ALA A 770 12.75 34.52 4.71
N ASP A 771 12.79 33.24 5.09
CA ASP A 771 13.68 32.16 4.61
C ASP A 771 13.11 30.80 5.13
N GLY A 772 13.28 29.63 4.52
CA GLY A 772 13.90 29.23 3.24
C GLY A 772 13.67 27.71 3.01
N ASP A 773 13.66 27.24 1.75
CA ASP A 773 13.25 25.88 1.34
C ASP A 773 13.96 24.70 2.07
N GLU A 774 13.21 23.68 2.48
CA GLU A 774 13.43 22.29 2.02
C GLU A 774 12.08 21.61 1.71
N ALA A 775 12.05 20.75 0.68
CA ALA A 775 10.85 20.06 0.24
C ALA A 775 11.19 18.63 -0.21
N GLU A 776 10.45 17.63 0.30
CA GLU A 776 10.54 16.23 -0.13
C GLU A 776 9.17 15.57 -0.31
N SER A 777 9.16 14.46 -1.06
CA SER A 777 8.05 13.88 -1.83
C SER A 777 6.70 13.66 -1.12
N GLU A 778 5.62 13.83 -1.90
CA GLU A 778 4.30 13.25 -1.66
C GLU A 778 4.35 11.72 -1.45
N THR A 779 3.51 11.21 -0.54
CA THR A 779 2.85 9.88 -0.66
C THR A 779 1.42 9.99 -0.14
N SER A 780 0.42 9.76 -1.00
CA SER A 780 -0.99 9.76 -0.64
C SER A 780 -1.50 8.33 -0.39
N GLU A 781 -2.02 8.06 0.81
CA GLU A 781 -2.96 6.97 1.09
C GLU A 781 -4.08 7.50 2.00
N ASP A 782 -5.33 7.38 1.56
CA ASP A 782 -6.52 7.71 2.37
C ASP A 782 -6.73 6.66 3.47
N SER A 783 -6.89 7.11 4.73
CA SER A 783 -7.47 6.30 5.81
C SER A 783 -8.01 7.20 6.91
N ILE A 784 -9.33 7.41 6.91
CA ILE A 784 -10.03 8.20 7.92
C ILE A 784 -10.26 7.33 9.16
N GLU A 785 -9.39 7.44 10.16
CA GLU A 785 -9.69 7.06 11.55
C GLU A 785 -9.68 8.30 12.46
N SER A 786 -10.38 8.21 13.59
CA SER A 786 -10.78 9.36 14.42
C SER A 786 -9.59 10.16 14.98
N ALA A 787 -9.67 11.48 14.86
CA ALA A 787 -8.73 12.39 15.50
C ALA A 787 -8.82 12.26 17.04
N SER A 788 -7.75 11.78 17.65
CA SER A 788 -7.40 12.12 19.02
C SER A 788 -6.76 13.51 18.99
N VAL A 789 -7.32 14.46 19.74
CA VAL A 789 -6.69 15.78 19.91
C VAL A 789 -5.45 15.58 20.79
N GLU A 790 -4.27 15.79 20.20
CA GLU A 790 -3.09 16.24 20.93
C GLU A 790 -3.13 17.78 20.86
N ASP A 791 -3.08 18.42 22.02
CA ASP A 791 -3.44 19.83 22.25
C ASP A 791 -2.19 20.51 22.81
N ASP A 792 -1.45 21.24 21.96
CA ASP A 792 -0.12 21.82 22.27
C ASP A 792 0.17 23.05 21.39
N ASP A 793 -0.85 23.89 21.17
CA ASP A 793 -0.74 25.23 20.56
C ASP A 793 -1.12 26.29 21.62
N GLU A 794 -0.16 26.65 22.49
CA GLU A 794 -0.30 27.79 23.42
C GLU A 794 -0.18 29.13 22.66
N GLU A 795 -1.24 29.51 21.94
CA GLU A 795 -1.42 30.90 21.48
C GLU A 795 -1.87 31.79 22.66
N ASP A 796 -1.15 32.89 22.92
CA ASP A 796 -1.53 33.92 23.89
C ASP A 796 -2.81 34.64 23.43
N VAL A 797 -3.97 34.16 23.88
CA VAL A 797 -5.28 34.73 23.51
C VAL A 797 -5.56 36.01 24.30
N ASP A 798 -5.69 37.13 23.58
CA ASP A 798 -6.12 38.40 24.17
C ASP A 798 -7.48 38.26 24.90
N VAL A 799 -7.49 38.68 26.15
CA VAL A 799 -8.59 38.41 27.08
C VAL A 799 -9.66 39.50 26.98
N ASP A 800 -10.82 39.15 26.44
CA ASP A 800 -12.01 40.01 26.32
C ASP A 800 -12.22 40.95 27.52
N GLU A 801 -12.45 42.23 27.23
CA GLU A 801 -12.83 43.23 28.24
C GLU A 801 -14.11 42.83 28.99
N LYS A 802 -15.03 42.15 28.29
CA LYS A 802 -16.24 41.56 28.88
C LYS A 802 -15.96 40.40 29.82
N PHE A 803 -14.97 39.55 29.52
CA PHE A 803 -14.56 38.48 30.44
C PHE A 803 -13.86 39.07 31.67
N ARG A 804 -13.06 40.14 31.51
CA ARG A 804 -12.53 40.91 32.65
C ARG A 804 -13.69 41.43 33.51
N SER A 805 -14.71 42.05 32.92
CA SER A 805 -15.90 42.52 33.64
C SER A 805 -16.63 41.40 34.40
N ASP A 806 -16.96 40.28 33.74
CA ASP A 806 -17.71 39.17 34.35
C ASP A 806 -16.93 38.51 35.50
N VAL A 807 -15.60 38.36 35.36
CA VAL A 807 -14.71 37.86 36.43
C VAL A 807 -14.56 38.86 37.57
N LEU A 808 -14.46 40.16 37.27
CA LEU A 808 -14.34 41.22 38.27
C LEU A 808 -15.66 41.40 39.05
N GLU A 809 -16.82 41.20 38.42
CA GLU A 809 -18.10 41.09 39.12
C GLU A 809 -18.16 39.84 40.02
N ALA A 810 -17.67 38.68 39.55
CA ALA A 810 -17.57 37.48 40.39
C ALA A 810 -16.66 37.69 41.62
N LEU A 811 -15.53 38.39 41.47
CA LEU A 811 -14.59 38.74 42.54
C LEU A 811 -15.14 39.81 43.50
N LYS A 812 -15.89 40.80 43.00
CA LYS A 812 -16.64 41.77 43.81
C LYS A 812 -17.74 41.07 44.63
N ALA A 813 -18.48 40.15 44.00
CA ALA A 813 -19.47 39.31 44.69
C ALA A 813 -18.86 38.30 45.68
N GLY A 814 -17.55 38.04 45.57
CA GLY A 814 -16.74 37.29 46.54
C GLY A 814 -16.17 38.15 47.69
N GLY A 815 -16.26 39.48 47.61
CA GLY A 815 -15.75 40.41 48.63
C GLY A 815 -14.23 40.62 48.61
N ILE A 816 -13.55 40.30 47.50
CA ILE A 816 -12.08 40.35 47.39
C ILE A 816 -11.58 41.70 46.84
N ALA A 817 -12.34 42.32 45.93
CA ALA A 817 -12.00 43.63 45.36
C ALA A 817 -12.64 44.77 46.16
N HIS A 818 -11.80 45.67 46.71
CA HIS A 818 -12.27 46.96 47.25
C HIS A 818 -12.36 48.01 46.12
N GLU A 819 -12.85 49.20 46.44
CA GLU A 819 -12.99 50.29 45.47
C GLU A 819 -11.72 51.15 45.54
N GLU A 820 -10.91 51.14 44.48
CA GLU A 820 -9.95 52.24 44.26
C GLU A 820 -10.76 53.47 43.83
N SER A 821 -10.60 54.56 44.58
CA SER A 821 -11.34 55.80 44.39
C SER A 821 -10.47 56.84 43.68
N ASP A 822 -10.92 57.32 42.52
CA ASP A 822 -10.33 58.46 41.82
C ASP A 822 -10.50 59.77 42.64
N GLU A 823 -9.48 60.17 43.42
CA GLU A 823 -9.29 61.55 43.91
C GLU A 823 -7.79 61.95 43.84
N ASP A 824 -7.41 62.47 42.67
CA ASP A 824 -6.47 63.58 42.33
C ASP A 824 -5.19 63.95 43.17
N GLU A 825 -4.19 64.43 42.41
CA GLU A 825 -3.10 65.40 42.74
C GLU A 825 -1.81 64.99 43.53
N ASP A 826 -0.72 64.87 42.75
CA ASP A 826 0.59 65.58 42.88
C ASP A 826 1.79 65.13 43.78
N ASP A 827 2.97 65.50 43.25
CA ASP A 827 4.33 65.76 43.80
C ASP A 827 5.29 64.65 44.33
N GLU A 828 6.24 64.31 43.43
CA GLU A 828 7.72 64.26 43.56
C GLU A 828 8.52 63.62 44.74
N ASP A 829 9.50 62.79 44.30
CA ASP A 829 10.86 62.54 44.85
C ASP A 829 11.04 61.62 46.09
N GLY A 830 12.25 61.05 46.26
CA GLY A 830 12.72 60.71 47.61
C GLY A 830 13.36 59.34 47.95
N GLY A 831 13.69 58.46 47.00
CA GLY A 831 14.70 57.37 47.07
C GLY A 831 14.98 56.48 48.32
N SER A 832 15.22 55.18 48.04
CA SER A 832 16.01 54.16 48.79
C SER A 832 15.42 53.39 50.00
N ASP A 833 15.40 52.07 49.81
CA ASP A 833 15.77 50.93 50.67
C ASP A 833 14.96 50.48 51.91
N ASP A 834 14.73 49.15 51.90
CA ASP A 834 14.58 48.13 52.95
C ASP A 834 13.29 47.95 53.82
N ASP A 835 12.78 46.72 53.68
CA ASP A 835 12.16 45.79 54.66
C ASP A 835 10.77 46.03 55.30
N ASP A 836 9.89 45.05 55.01
CA ASP A 836 8.91 44.39 55.89
C ASP A 836 8.21 45.21 57.00
N ASP A 837 6.92 45.54 56.77
CA ASP A 837 5.90 45.07 57.73
C ASP A 837 4.55 44.79 57.03
N LYS A 838 3.68 44.01 57.69
CA LYS A 838 2.49 43.40 57.06
C LYS A 838 1.20 44.16 57.36
N GLU A 839 0.46 44.52 56.31
CA GLU A 839 -1.01 44.67 56.41
C GLU A 839 -1.72 43.36 56.06
N SER A 840 -2.82 43.09 56.76
CA SER A 840 -3.46 41.78 56.78
C SER A 840 -4.54 41.63 55.71
N VAL A 841 -4.29 40.78 54.71
CA VAL A 841 -5.36 40.18 53.90
C VAL A 841 -6.36 39.49 54.85
N PRO A 842 -7.68 39.69 54.70
CA PRO A 842 -8.67 38.98 55.52
C PRO A 842 -8.58 37.45 55.33
N ASP A 843 -8.73 36.69 56.42
CA ASP A 843 -8.90 35.23 56.36
C ASP A 843 -10.25 34.90 55.68
N LEU A 844 -10.23 34.80 54.35
CA LEU A 844 -11.28 34.18 53.54
C LEU A 844 -11.39 32.71 53.98
N THR A 845 -12.56 32.28 54.45
CA THR A 845 -12.72 30.90 54.89
C THR A 845 -12.74 29.95 53.69
N ASP A 846 -12.26 28.71 53.85
CA ASP A 846 -12.19 27.70 52.78
C ASP A 846 -13.51 27.60 51.98
N ASP A 847 -14.66 27.62 52.68
CA ASP A 847 -16.01 27.60 52.09
C ASP A 847 -16.31 28.78 51.14
N GLN A 848 -15.70 29.95 51.36
CA GLN A 848 -15.87 31.13 50.50
C GLN A 848 -15.00 31.05 49.24
N MET A 849 -13.77 30.55 49.38
CA MET A 849 -12.85 30.34 48.26
C MET A 849 -13.43 29.31 47.28
N LEU A 850 -13.95 28.20 47.82
CA LEU A 850 -14.60 27.14 47.05
C LEU A 850 -15.85 27.64 46.30
N ALA A 851 -16.63 28.54 46.91
CA ALA A 851 -17.80 29.17 46.29
C ALA A 851 -17.46 30.24 45.21
N ILE A 852 -16.21 30.70 45.13
CA ILE A 852 -15.71 31.53 44.03
C ILE A 852 -15.23 30.65 42.88
N ASP A 853 -14.44 29.61 43.19
CA ASP A 853 -13.98 28.61 42.21
C ASP A 853 -15.14 27.92 41.48
N ASP A 854 -16.20 27.53 42.19
CA ASP A 854 -17.39 26.92 41.55
C ASP A 854 -18.06 27.86 40.54
N LYS A 855 -18.13 29.17 40.83
CA LYS A 855 -18.69 30.18 39.91
C LYS A 855 -17.80 30.42 38.70
N LEU A 856 -16.49 30.56 38.91
CA LEU A 856 -15.52 30.71 37.82
C LEU A 856 -15.56 29.46 36.93
N ALA A 857 -15.60 28.26 37.52
CA ALA A 857 -15.74 27.01 36.78
C ALA A 857 -17.06 26.92 36.01
N GLU A 858 -18.18 27.46 36.53
CA GLU A 858 -19.44 27.52 35.77
C GLU A 858 -19.38 28.53 34.60
N ILE A 859 -18.79 29.71 34.79
CA ILE A 859 -18.53 30.68 33.71
C ILE A 859 -17.64 30.06 32.62
N PHE A 860 -16.54 29.39 33.00
CA PHE A 860 -15.68 28.67 32.05
C PHE A 860 -16.42 27.53 31.34
N ARG A 861 -17.27 26.75 32.03
CA ARG A 861 -18.10 25.71 31.40
C ARG A 861 -19.08 26.30 30.38
N GLN A 862 -19.69 27.46 30.66
CA GLN A 862 -20.60 28.15 29.74
C GLN A 862 -19.87 28.78 28.54
N ARG A 863 -18.65 29.34 28.73
CA ARG A 863 -17.82 29.84 27.63
C ARG A 863 -17.26 28.70 26.76
N MET A 864 -16.90 27.57 27.36
CA MET A 864 -16.48 26.36 26.64
C MET A 864 -17.63 25.73 25.85
N SER A 865 -18.81 25.55 26.45
CA SER A 865 -19.97 24.98 25.73
C SER A 865 -20.46 25.91 24.62
N SER A 866 -20.47 27.24 24.81
CA SER A 866 -20.83 28.17 23.73
C SER A 866 -19.79 28.22 22.59
N ARG A 867 -18.48 28.12 22.88
CA ARG A 867 -17.43 27.95 21.85
C ARG A 867 -17.56 26.59 21.13
N GLN A 868 -17.83 25.52 21.86
CA GLN A 868 -18.06 24.18 21.30
C GLN A 868 -19.30 24.16 20.39
N ASN A 869 -20.45 24.63 20.87
CA ASN A 869 -21.68 24.71 20.07
C ASN A 869 -21.50 25.56 18.80
N LYS A 870 -20.78 26.70 18.87
CA LYS A 870 -20.43 27.49 17.68
C LYS A 870 -19.52 26.73 16.71
N LYS A 871 -18.56 25.94 17.21
CA LYS A 871 -17.66 25.10 16.39
C LYS A 871 -18.40 23.94 15.74
N GLU A 872 -19.28 23.27 16.48
CA GLU A 872 -20.13 22.17 16.00
C GLU A 872 -21.12 22.66 14.94
N ALA A 873 -21.84 23.76 15.19
CA ALA A 873 -22.75 24.36 14.20
C ALA A 873 -22.03 24.77 12.90
N LYS A 874 -20.83 25.38 12.99
CA LYS A 874 -20.02 25.66 11.79
C LYS A 874 -19.55 24.38 11.08
N GLN A 875 -19.22 23.32 11.80
CA GLN A 875 -18.88 22.01 11.21
C GLN A 875 -20.08 21.34 10.54
N GLU A 876 -21.29 21.45 11.11
CA GLU A 876 -22.52 20.92 10.51
C GLU A 876 -22.90 21.69 9.24
N ALA A 877 -22.77 23.02 9.23
CA ALA A 877 -22.97 23.84 8.02
C ALA A 877 -21.97 23.47 6.91
N VAL A 878 -20.67 23.33 7.23
CA VAL A 878 -19.65 22.84 6.29
C VAL A 878 -19.96 21.42 5.81
N ALA A 879 -20.44 20.54 6.69
CA ALA A 879 -20.86 19.19 6.30
C ALA A 879 -22.09 19.20 5.37
N PHE A 880 -23.05 20.10 5.59
CA PHE A 880 -24.24 20.30 4.76
C PHE A 880 -23.90 20.87 3.38
N ARG A 881 -23.12 21.96 3.29
CA ARG A 881 -22.54 22.46 2.02
C ARG A 881 -21.85 21.33 1.26
N ASN A 882 -21.09 20.49 1.96
CA ASN A 882 -20.45 19.29 1.37
C ASN A 882 -21.43 18.18 0.94
N LYS A 883 -22.63 18.06 1.51
CA LYS A 883 -23.71 17.15 1.03
C LYS A 883 -24.32 17.68 -0.27
N ILE A 884 -24.67 18.97 -0.33
CA ILE A 884 -25.22 19.63 -1.53
C ILE A 884 -24.23 19.56 -2.70
N LEU A 885 -22.93 19.77 -2.44
CA LEU A 885 -21.87 19.60 -3.45
C LEU A 885 -21.81 18.18 -4.05
N ASP A 886 -22.21 17.11 -3.35
CA ASP A 886 -22.27 15.78 -3.96
C ASP A 886 -23.46 15.61 -4.92
N LEU A 887 -24.62 16.21 -4.63
CA LEU A 887 -25.72 16.27 -5.59
C LEU A 887 -25.30 16.99 -6.86
N LEU A 888 -24.68 18.17 -6.73
CA LEU A 888 -24.13 18.90 -7.88
C LEU A 888 -23.02 18.09 -8.60
N ALA A 889 -22.19 17.34 -7.88
CA ALA A 889 -21.22 16.42 -8.47
C ALA A 889 -21.86 15.24 -9.21
N ILE A 890 -23.02 14.74 -8.76
CA ILE A 890 -23.81 13.70 -9.44
C ILE A 890 -24.45 14.29 -10.72
N TYR A 891 -25.05 15.47 -10.64
CA TYR A 891 -25.63 16.16 -11.79
C TYR A 891 -24.57 16.43 -12.86
N ALA A 892 -23.45 17.06 -12.50
CA ALA A 892 -22.32 17.33 -13.38
C ALA A 892 -21.78 16.08 -14.10
N ARG A 893 -21.78 14.92 -13.42
CA ARG A 893 -21.34 13.63 -14.01
C ARG A 893 -22.38 13.00 -14.93
N LYS A 894 -23.68 13.21 -14.68
CA LYS A 894 -24.78 12.56 -15.44
C LYS A 894 -25.33 13.41 -16.59
N GLN A 895 -25.24 14.74 -16.50
CA GLN A 895 -25.89 15.68 -17.43
C GLN A 895 -24.91 16.52 -18.26
N VAL A 896 -23.68 16.05 -18.50
CA VAL A 896 -22.60 16.76 -19.23
C VAL A 896 -23.04 17.46 -20.54
N SER A 897 -24.05 16.93 -21.24
CA SER A 897 -24.60 17.45 -22.49
C SER A 897 -25.75 18.47 -22.34
N ASN A 898 -26.26 18.68 -21.13
CA ASN A 898 -27.34 19.62 -20.82
C ASN A 898 -26.77 21.05 -20.65
N PRO A 899 -27.33 22.07 -21.34
CA PRO A 899 -26.96 23.49 -21.15
C PRO A 899 -26.91 23.97 -19.70
N LEU A 900 -27.82 23.49 -18.83
CA LEU A 900 -27.94 23.94 -17.44
C LEU A 900 -26.69 23.63 -16.58
N VAL A 901 -25.84 22.68 -17.01
CA VAL A 901 -24.55 22.40 -16.36
C VAL A 901 -23.61 23.62 -16.37
N VAL A 902 -23.78 24.56 -17.30
CA VAL A 902 -22.98 25.80 -17.33
C VAL A 902 -23.28 26.71 -16.14
N ASN A 903 -24.54 26.77 -15.67
CA ASN A 903 -24.93 27.58 -14.51
C ASN A 903 -24.14 27.23 -13.24
N LEU A 904 -23.69 25.97 -13.11
CA LEU A 904 -22.90 25.52 -11.96
C LEU A 904 -21.48 26.10 -11.92
N VAL A 905 -20.97 26.67 -13.02
CA VAL A 905 -19.56 27.07 -13.11
C VAL A 905 -19.25 28.27 -12.23
N ARG A 906 -20.09 29.31 -12.23
CA ARG A 906 -19.88 30.52 -11.41
C ARG A 906 -20.02 30.25 -9.90
N PRO A 907 -21.10 29.60 -9.39
CA PRO A 907 -21.22 29.25 -7.97
C PRO A 907 -20.05 28.40 -7.47
N LEU A 908 -19.71 27.32 -8.18
CA LEU A 908 -18.58 26.47 -7.80
C LEU A 908 -17.22 27.18 -7.94
N PHE A 909 -17.12 28.24 -8.74
CA PHE A 909 -15.90 29.03 -8.85
C PHE A 909 -15.76 30.02 -7.69
N LEU A 910 -16.85 30.65 -7.24
CA LEU A 910 -16.84 31.52 -6.05
C LEU A 910 -16.43 30.73 -4.81
N LEU A 911 -17.13 29.62 -4.51
CA LEU A 911 -16.78 28.68 -3.42
C LEU A 911 -15.34 28.15 -3.52
N ALA A 912 -14.83 27.97 -4.74
CA ALA A 912 -13.45 27.53 -4.96
C ALA A 912 -12.40 28.64 -4.76
N THR A 913 -12.81 29.89 -4.49
CA THR A 913 -11.93 31.06 -4.35
C THR A 913 -12.07 31.79 -3.01
N GLU A 914 -13.11 31.51 -2.24
CA GLU A 914 -13.17 31.79 -0.80
C GLU A 914 -11.93 31.19 -0.10
N SER A 915 -11.41 31.92 0.90
CA SER A 915 -10.09 31.67 1.49
C SER A 915 -10.13 31.32 2.98
N ASP A 916 -11.32 31.27 3.57
CA ASP A 916 -11.55 30.99 4.98
C ASP A 916 -11.10 29.57 5.34
N GLU A 917 -10.36 29.46 6.43
CA GLU A 917 -9.66 28.22 6.80
C GLU A 917 -10.62 27.05 7.09
N LEU A 918 -11.81 27.36 7.61
CA LEU A 918 -12.87 26.40 7.90
C LEU A 918 -13.59 25.90 6.62
N ASP A 919 -13.84 26.78 5.65
CA ASP A 919 -14.49 26.43 4.37
C ASP A 919 -13.51 25.86 3.33
N ARG A 920 -12.21 25.80 3.64
CA ARG A 920 -11.18 25.19 2.79
C ARG A 920 -11.51 23.76 2.32
N GLN A 921 -12.32 23.00 3.07
CA GLN A 921 -12.85 21.70 2.61
C GLN A 921 -13.87 21.86 1.46
N VAL A 922 -14.83 22.78 1.60
CA VAL A 922 -15.83 23.13 0.58
C VAL A 922 -15.14 23.65 -0.68
N ALA A 923 -14.19 24.58 -0.53
CA ALA A 923 -13.40 25.14 -1.63
C ALA A 923 -12.59 24.09 -2.40
N ASN A 924 -11.96 23.15 -1.68
CA ASN A 924 -11.26 22.01 -2.29
C ASN A 924 -12.21 21.07 -3.05
N LYS A 925 -13.41 20.84 -2.53
CA LYS A 925 -14.43 19.99 -3.17
C LYS A 925 -15.01 20.66 -4.42
N ALA A 926 -15.40 21.93 -4.34
CA ALA A 926 -15.85 22.74 -5.48
C ALA A 926 -14.77 22.80 -6.57
N SER A 927 -13.52 23.10 -6.21
CA SER A 927 -12.35 23.02 -7.09
C SER A 927 -12.17 21.65 -7.74
N THR A 928 -12.53 20.56 -7.06
CA THR A 928 -12.41 19.20 -7.58
C THR A 928 -13.54 18.85 -8.54
N ILE A 929 -14.78 19.29 -8.27
CA ILE A 929 -15.93 19.16 -9.18
C ILE A 929 -15.66 19.94 -10.48
N LEU A 930 -15.22 21.20 -10.38
CA LEU A 930 -14.79 22.02 -11.51
C LEU A 930 -13.70 21.31 -12.33
N ARG A 931 -12.60 20.90 -11.68
CA ARG A 931 -11.43 20.33 -12.37
C ARG A 931 -11.70 18.95 -12.98
N ASN A 932 -12.49 18.09 -12.35
CA ASN A 932 -12.62 16.68 -12.75
C ASN A 932 -13.96 16.33 -13.42
N ASN A 933 -15.08 16.83 -12.91
CA ASN A 933 -16.41 16.46 -13.40
C ASN A 933 -16.82 17.34 -14.58
N LEU A 934 -16.51 18.64 -14.53
CA LEU A 934 -16.89 19.63 -15.54
C LEU A 934 -15.80 19.84 -16.60
N CYS A 935 -14.68 20.48 -16.24
CA CYS A 935 -13.74 21.04 -17.22
C CYS A 935 -12.91 20.00 -18.00
N LYS A 936 -12.81 18.77 -17.48
CA LYS A 936 -12.14 17.62 -18.13
C LYS A 936 -13.09 16.72 -18.92
N ALA A 937 -14.40 17.00 -18.94
CA ALA A 937 -15.37 16.19 -19.67
C ALA A 937 -15.05 16.11 -21.18
N LYS A 938 -15.42 14.97 -21.78
CA LYS A 938 -15.22 14.67 -23.22
C LYS A 938 -16.38 15.13 -24.09
N GLU A 939 -17.58 15.11 -23.53
CA GLU A 939 -18.81 15.60 -24.14
C GLU A 939 -19.01 17.08 -23.75
N MET A 940 -19.94 17.76 -24.42
CA MET A 940 -20.14 19.21 -24.31
C MET A 940 -21.63 19.55 -24.19
N PRO A 941 -22.01 20.59 -23.42
CA PRO A 941 -23.37 21.09 -23.40
C PRO A 941 -23.79 21.58 -24.79
N ILE A 942 -24.99 21.18 -25.23
CA ILE A 942 -25.51 21.48 -26.58
C ILE A 942 -26.54 22.61 -26.49
N GLY A 943 -26.12 23.85 -26.75
CA GLY A 943 -27.04 25.00 -26.75
C GLY A 943 -26.41 26.36 -26.45
N PRO A 944 -25.62 26.54 -25.37
CA PRO A 944 -25.21 27.87 -24.93
C PRO A 944 -24.18 28.47 -25.89
N GLY A 945 -24.57 29.57 -26.54
CA GLY A 945 -23.65 30.47 -27.22
C GLY A 945 -22.88 31.36 -26.23
N ILE A 946 -22.06 32.26 -26.76
CA ILE A 946 -21.24 33.17 -25.94
C ILE A 946 -22.07 34.09 -25.02
N GLU A 947 -23.31 34.40 -25.39
CA GLU A 947 -24.23 35.27 -24.65
C GLU A 947 -24.53 34.76 -23.23
N VAL A 948 -24.41 33.45 -22.99
CA VAL A 948 -24.60 32.81 -21.67
C VAL A 948 -23.30 32.79 -20.84
N VAL A 949 -22.14 33.02 -21.47
CA VAL A 949 -20.81 32.71 -20.91
C VAL A 949 -19.90 33.93 -20.79
N GLU A 950 -20.23 35.06 -21.43
CA GLU A 950 -19.34 36.24 -21.44
C GLU A 950 -19.11 36.83 -20.04
N GLU A 951 -20.13 36.91 -19.18
CA GLU A 951 -20.00 37.47 -17.83
C GLU A 951 -19.09 36.60 -16.95
N ASP A 952 -19.34 35.29 -16.88
CA ASP A 952 -18.52 34.32 -16.15
C ASP A 952 -17.07 34.32 -16.65
N LEU A 953 -16.86 34.40 -17.97
CA LEU A 953 -15.52 34.49 -18.55
C LEU A 953 -14.81 35.79 -18.13
N ARG A 954 -15.51 36.92 -18.13
CA ARG A 954 -14.99 38.21 -17.64
C ARG A 954 -14.64 38.15 -16.15
N ALA A 955 -15.47 37.51 -15.33
CA ALA A 955 -15.22 37.31 -13.90
C ALA A 955 -13.95 36.47 -13.67
N VAL A 956 -13.84 35.29 -14.32
CA VAL A 956 -12.67 34.40 -14.23
C VAL A 956 -11.38 35.09 -14.71
N HIS A 957 -11.45 35.88 -15.79
CA HIS A 957 -10.30 36.64 -16.29
C HIS A 957 -9.88 37.78 -15.33
N SER A 958 -10.84 38.50 -14.75
CA SER A 958 -10.59 39.54 -13.74
C SER A 958 -9.95 38.95 -12.48
N PHE A 959 -10.49 37.83 -11.98
CA PHE A 959 -9.94 37.11 -10.83
C PHE A 959 -8.51 36.65 -11.10
N ALA A 960 -8.26 35.95 -12.21
CA ALA A 960 -6.93 35.42 -12.57
C ALA A 960 -5.85 36.50 -12.76
N CYS A 961 -6.23 37.78 -12.91
CA CYS A 961 -5.31 38.92 -12.91
C CYS A 961 -4.92 39.42 -11.51
N ARG A 962 -5.66 39.05 -10.46
CA ARG A 962 -5.45 39.46 -9.06
C ARG A 962 -4.80 38.36 -8.22
N THR A 963 -5.16 37.10 -8.45
CA THR A 963 -4.79 35.96 -7.59
C THR A 963 -3.29 35.70 -7.53
N ALA A 964 -2.71 35.66 -6.31
CA ALA A 964 -1.34 35.21 -6.08
C ALA A 964 -1.22 33.68 -5.94
N SER A 965 -2.23 33.02 -5.35
CA SER A 965 -2.22 31.57 -5.07
C SER A 965 -1.98 30.72 -6.34
N PRO A 966 -1.01 29.78 -6.32
CA PRO A 966 -0.69 28.98 -7.49
C PRO A 966 -1.77 27.97 -7.87
N GLU A 967 -2.56 27.52 -6.90
CA GLU A 967 -3.61 26.51 -7.08
C GLU A 967 -4.87 27.13 -7.67
N LEU A 968 -5.32 28.25 -7.10
CA LEU A 968 -6.47 29.01 -7.58
C LEU A 968 -6.26 29.51 -9.01
N ALA A 969 -5.04 29.96 -9.35
CA ALA A 969 -4.67 30.29 -10.73
C ALA A 969 -4.73 29.09 -11.70
N SER A 970 -4.54 27.86 -11.19
CA SER A 970 -4.69 26.61 -11.97
C SER A 970 -6.16 26.22 -12.16
N VAL A 971 -7.01 26.43 -11.13
CA VAL A 971 -8.48 26.28 -11.23
C VAL A 971 -9.02 27.29 -12.24
N ALA A 972 -8.68 28.58 -12.13
CA ALA A 972 -9.11 29.63 -13.05
C ALA A 972 -8.69 29.37 -14.50
N ASN A 973 -7.46 28.89 -14.75
CA ASN A 973 -7.03 28.45 -16.08
C ASN A 973 -7.89 27.27 -16.59
N THR A 974 -8.18 26.30 -15.72
CA THR A 974 -8.99 25.12 -16.07
C THR A 974 -10.43 25.50 -16.43
N VAL A 975 -11.04 26.42 -15.67
CA VAL A 975 -12.38 26.97 -15.91
C VAL A 975 -12.42 27.81 -17.18
N ASN A 976 -11.47 28.73 -17.38
CA ASN A 976 -11.35 29.51 -18.61
C ASN A 976 -11.28 28.58 -19.85
N LEU A 977 -10.41 27.57 -19.81
CA LEU A 977 -10.27 26.62 -20.92
C LEU A 977 -11.53 25.76 -21.18
N TYR A 978 -12.47 25.70 -20.23
CA TYR A 978 -13.81 25.11 -20.40
C TYR A 978 -14.82 26.13 -20.94
N LEU A 979 -14.97 27.29 -20.31
CA LEU A 979 -15.89 28.36 -20.76
C LEU A 979 -15.57 28.82 -22.19
N THR A 980 -14.28 29.01 -22.51
CA THR A 980 -13.81 29.29 -23.87
C THR A 980 -14.16 28.17 -24.86
N ARG A 981 -14.20 26.90 -24.42
CA ARG A 981 -14.64 25.77 -25.25
C ARG A 981 -16.15 25.81 -25.50
N VAL A 982 -16.94 26.15 -24.49
CA VAL A 982 -18.41 26.29 -24.60
C VAL A 982 -18.73 27.41 -25.58
N ALA A 983 -18.16 28.61 -25.40
CA ALA A 983 -18.37 29.77 -26.26
C ALA A 983 -17.93 29.58 -27.74
N LEU A 984 -17.04 28.61 -28.03
CA LEU A 984 -16.63 28.24 -29.39
C LEU A 984 -17.44 27.06 -29.98
N GLY A 985 -18.25 26.38 -29.18
CA GLY A 985 -19.12 25.27 -29.59
C GLY A 985 -18.39 24.01 -30.10
N PRO A 986 -19.16 22.98 -30.49
CA PRO A 986 -18.62 21.70 -30.98
C PRO A 986 -17.85 21.80 -32.32
N THR A 987 -17.95 22.92 -33.02
CA THR A 987 -17.29 23.21 -34.32
C THR A 987 -16.03 24.09 -34.18
N SER A 988 -15.45 24.18 -32.97
CA SER A 988 -14.33 25.06 -32.55
C SER A 988 -13.11 25.22 -33.49
N ASN A 989 -12.84 24.26 -34.37
CA ASN A 989 -11.75 24.33 -35.36
C ASN A 989 -12.13 24.94 -36.74
N LYS A 990 -13.39 25.35 -36.95
CA LYS A 990 -13.88 25.87 -38.25
C LYS A 990 -14.72 27.14 -38.20
N ALA A 991 -15.29 27.51 -37.06
CA ALA A 991 -15.96 28.79 -36.89
C ALA A 991 -14.93 29.90 -36.58
N ALA A 992 -15.19 31.12 -37.07
CA ALA A 992 -14.50 32.30 -36.55
C ALA A 992 -14.96 32.55 -35.10
N PRO A 993 -14.08 32.98 -34.18
CA PRO A 993 -14.49 33.32 -32.82
C PRO A 993 -15.42 34.55 -32.83
N SER A 994 -16.36 34.61 -31.88
CA SER A 994 -17.15 35.83 -31.67
C SER A 994 -16.25 37.01 -31.30
N ALA A 995 -16.56 38.20 -31.79
CA ALA A 995 -15.81 39.42 -31.52
C ALA A 995 -15.71 39.72 -30.01
N ALA A 996 -16.75 39.39 -29.23
CA ALA A 996 -16.73 39.55 -27.79
C ALA A 996 -15.70 38.64 -27.10
N LEU A 997 -15.54 37.38 -27.56
CA LEU A 997 -14.53 36.46 -27.03
C LEU A 997 -13.11 36.98 -27.25
N VAL A 998 -12.86 37.51 -28.45
CA VAL A 998 -11.60 38.14 -28.82
C VAL A 998 -11.34 39.36 -27.93
N LYS A 999 -12.37 40.20 -27.68
CA LYS A 999 -12.28 41.40 -26.84
C LYS A 999 -11.90 41.08 -25.39
N VAL A 1000 -12.53 40.08 -24.76
CA VAL A 1000 -12.18 39.66 -23.38
C VAL A 1000 -10.71 39.23 -23.28
N TYR A 1001 -10.23 38.46 -24.25
CA TYR A 1001 -8.83 38.05 -24.32
C TYR A 1001 -7.87 39.19 -24.68
N GLU A 1002 -8.29 40.17 -25.47
CA GLU A 1002 -7.51 41.38 -25.79
C GLU A 1002 -7.36 42.29 -24.57
N GLU A 1003 -8.44 42.57 -23.85
CA GLU A 1003 -8.44 43.33 -22.59
C GLU A 1003 -7.49 42.69 -21.57
N THR A 1004 -7.56 41.36 -21.43
CA THR A 1004 -6.68 40.58 -20.54
C THR A 1004 -5.21 40.61 -20.98
N LEU A 1005 -4.94 40.57 -22.29
CA LEU A 1005 -3.59 40.63 -22.84
C LEU A 1005 -2.97 42.02 -22.65
N GLN A 1006 -3.75 43.08 -22.85
CA GLN A 1006 -3.32 44.46 -22.62
C GLN A 1006 -2.99 44.68 -21.13
N ASP A 1007 -3.82 44.18 -20.21
CA ASP A 1007 -3.54 44.22 -18.78
C ASP A 1007 -2.29 43.44 -18.37
N PHE A 1008 -2.10 42.21 -18.88
CA PHE A 1008 -0.92 41.38 -18.61
C PHE A 1008 0.40 42.04 -19.08
N LEU A 1009 0.38 42.79 -20.19
CA LEU A 1009 1.57 43.44 -20.76
C LEU A 1009 1.79 44.86 -20.22
N GLY A 1010 0.72 45.60 -19.92
CA GLY A 1010 0.77 46.99 -19.46
C GLY A 1010 0.82 47.17 -17.94
N ARG A 1011 0.01 46.41 -17.17
CA ARG A 1011 -0.11 46.59 -15.71
C ARG A 1011 0.90 45.72 -14.96
N SER A 1012 1.82 46.36 -14.22
CA SER A 1012 2.81 45.67 -13.41
C SER A 1012 2.25 44.87 -12.23
N ALA A 1013 1.01 45.17 -11.80
CA ALA A 1013 0.31 44.53 -10.70
C ALA A 1013 -0.50 43.28 -11.11
N CYS A 1014 -0.62 42.97 -12.41
CA CYS A 1014 -1.34 41.79 -12.88
C CYS A 1014 -0.60 40.50 -12.50
N GLN A 1015 -1.13 39.68 -11.58
CA GLN A 1015 -0.48 38.45 -11.12
C GLN A 1015 -0.62 37.27 -12.10
N LEU A 1016 -1.34 37.46 -13.21
CA LEU A 1016 -1.63 36.42 -14.21
C LEU A 1016 -0.35 35.74 -14.72
N LYS A 1017 -0.34 34.40 -14.65
CA LYS A 1017 0.72 33.54 -15.17
C LYS A 1017 0.61 33.40 -16.69
N ALA A 1018 1.73 33.49 -17.40
CA ALA A 1018 1.78 33.42 -18.86
C ALA A 1018 1.17 32.14 -19.46
N SER A 1019 1.16 31.03 -18.70
CA SER A 1019 0.52 29.76 -19.09
C SER A 1019 -0.95 29.91 -19.43
N PHE A 1020 -1.71 30.77 -18.74
CA PHE A 1020 -3.15 30.97 -18.94
C PHE A 1020 -3.49 31.33 -20.40
N LEU A 1021 -2.81 32.36 -20.93
CA LEU A 1021 -2.99 32.78 -22.32
C LEU A 1021 -2.30 31.81 -23.31
N ILE A 1022 -1.12 31.29 -22.96
CA ILE A 1022 -0.37 30.36 -23.80
C ILE A 1022 -1.17 29.07 -24.06
N ASP A 1023 -1.82 28.50 -23.05
CA ASP A 1023 -2.56 27.25 -23.16
C ASP A 1023 -3.90 27.44 -23.88
N ALA A 1024 -4.56 28.60 -23.69
CA ALA A 1024 -5.71 28.99 -24.51
C ALA A 1024 -5.33 29.09 -25.99
N PHE A 1025 -4.24 29.77 -26.35
CA PHE A 1025 -3.81 29.91 -27.75
C PHE A 1025 -3.33 28.58 -28.38
N LYS A 1026 -2.79 27.64 -27.58
CA LYS A 1026 -2.49 26.27 -28.05
C LYS A 1026 -3.77 25.46 -28.30
N ARG A 1027 -4.77 25.57 -27.43
CA ARG A 1027 -6.01 24.79 -27.44
C ARG A 1027 -7.03 25.33 -28.47
N PHE A 1028 -7.03 26.64 -28.70
CA PHE A 1028 -7.95 27.37 -29.59
C PHE A 1028 -7.19 28.36 -30.50
N PRO A 1029 -6.52 27.89 -31.57
CA PRO A 1029 -5.70 28.76 -32.42
C PRO A 1029 -6.52 29.83 -33.16
N SER A 1030 -7.78 29.52 -33.47
CA SER A 1030 -8.77 30.43 -34.07
C SER A 1030 -9.03 31.67 -33.21
N LEU A 1031 -9.03 31.54 -31.87
CA LEU A 1031 -9.19 32.64 -30.92
C LEU A 1031 -7.92 33.50 -30.79
N GLY A 1032 -6.75 32.87 -30.77
CA GLY A 1032 -5.48 33.61 -30.65
C GLY A 1032 -5.07 34.33 -31.94
N TRP A 1033 -5.53 33.89 -33.12
CA TRP A 1033 -5.06 34.43 -34.40
C TRP A 1033 -5.43 35.91 -34.65
N PRO A 1034 -6.62 36.42 -34.31
CA PRO A 1034 -6.92 37.86 -34.32
C PRO A 1034 -5.91 38.72 -33.53
N LEU A 1035 -5.51 38.27 -32.34
CA LEU A 1035 -4.67 39.02 -31.38
C LEU A 1035 -3.19 39.16 -31.79
N ARG A 1036 -2.81 38.64 -32.97
CA ARG A 1036 -1.42 38.57 -33.43
C ARG A 1036 -0.77 39.93 -33.68
N SER A 1037 -1.54 40.94 -34.09
CA SER A 1037 -1.08 42.33 -34.26
C SER A 1037 -0.79 42.96 -32.90
N THR A 1038 -1.76 42.92 -31.99
CA THR A 1038 -1.66 43.42 -30.61
C THR A 1038 -0.47 42.80 -29.87
N LEU A 1039 -0.22 41.49 -30.06
CA LEU A 1039 0.99 40.82 -29.55
C LEU A 1039 2.30 41.39 -30.10
N VAL A 1040 2.39 41.66 -31.42
CA VAL A 1040 3.61 42.18 -32.05
C VAL A 1040 3.87 43.63 -31.66
N GLU A 1041 2.83 44.46 -31.60
CA GLU A 1041 2.92 45.86 -31.18
C GLU A 1041 3.37 45.98 -29.72
N SER A 1042 2.77 45.22 -28.80
CA SER A 1042 3.16 45.22 -27.39
C SER A 1042 4.55 44.60 -27.13
N CYS A 1043 5.03 43.70 -28.00
CA CYS A 1043 6.41 43.18 -27.92
C CYS A 1043 7.47 44.18 -28.41
N SER A 1044 7.09 45.31 -29.00
CA SER A 1044 8.03 46.33 -29.49
C SER A 1044 8.79 47.02 -28.35
N PRO A 1045 10.02 47.52 -28.58
CA PRO A 1045 10.90 48.03 -27.50
C PRO A 1045 10.47 49.35 -26.85
N MET A 1046 9.29 49.89 -27.20
CA MET A 1046 8.72 51.09 -26.56
C MET A 1046 7.35 50.81 -25.89
N ALA A 1047 6.80 49.60 -26.00
CA ALA A 1047 5.43 49.31 -25.59
C ALA A 1047 5.30 48.52 -24.27
N THR A 1048 6.33 47.77 -23.86
CA THR A 1048 6.29 46.94 -22.63
C THR A 1048 7.31 47.39 -21.58
N VAL A 1049 6.85 47.65 -20.36
CA VAL A 1049 7.63 48.25 -19.26
C VAL A 1049 8.68 47.28 -18.66
N LYS A 1050 8.54 45.97 -18.86
CA LYS A 1050 9.44 44.95 -18.28
C LYS A 1050 9.87 43.90 -19.31
N THR A 1051 11.19 43.76 -19.49
CA THR A 1051 11.88 42.79 -20.38
C THR A 1051 11.42 41.34 -20.22
N TYR A 1052 10.97 40.97 -19.01
CA TYR A 1052 10.42 39.63 -18.72
C TYR A 1052 9.01 39.41 -19.32
N ARG A 1053 8.11 40.41 -19.26
CA ARG A 1053 6.79 40.33 -19.93
C ARG A 1053 6.95 40.27 -21.45
N GLN A 1054 7.91 41.01 -21.99
CA GLN A 1054 8.29 40.96 -23.42
C GLN A 1054 8.75 39.55 -23.83
N GLN A 1055 9.57 38.88 -23.02
CA GLN A 1055 9.96 37.48 -23.25
C GLN A 1055 8.74 36.51 -23.20
N GLN A 1056 7.79 36.73 -22.28
CA GLN A 1056 6.56 35.93 -22.21
C GLN A 1056 5.64 36.19 -23.43
N GLY A 1057 5.53 37.42 -23.91
CA GLY A 1057 4.82 37.77 -25.15
C GLY A 1057 5.40 37.07 -26.38
N MET A 1058 6.74 36.97 -26.48
CA MET A 1058 7.39 36.16 -27.51
C MET A 1058 7.04 34.67 -27.41
N GLN A 1059 6.89 34.11 -26.21
CA GLN A 1059 6.50 32.71 -26.01
C GLN A 1059 5.03 32.46 -26.40
N MET A 1060 4.13 33.43 -26.15
CA MET A 1060 2.75 33.43 -26.67
C MET A 1060 2.75 33.45 -28.20
N LEU A 1061 3.45 34.41 -28.80
CA LEU A 1061 3.57 34.56 -30.26
C LEU A 1061 4.21 33.32 -30.91
N GLN A 1062 5.21 32.71 -30.28
CA GLN A 1062 5.82 31.46 -30.74
C GLN A 1062 4.81 30.30 -30.72
N SER A 1063 4.01 30.19 -29.65
CA SER A 1063 3.01 29.13 -29.50
C SER A 1063 1.91 29.27 -30.55
N LEU A 1064 1.38 30.49 -30.72
CA LEU A 1064 0.39 30.84 -31.73
C LEU A 1064 0.87 30.49 -33.14
N VAL A 1065 2.02 31.03 -33.55
CA VAL A 1065 2.58 30.83 -34.91
C VAL A 1065 2.98 29.36 -35.14
N SER A 1066 3.43 28.65 -34.11
CA SER A 1066 3.72 27.20 -34.21
C SER A 1066 2.45 26.36 -34.43
N GLN A 1067 1.31 26.77 -33.87
CA GLN A 1067 0.05 26.04 -33.97
C GLN A 1067 -0.74 26.39 -35.24
N SER A 1068 -0.87 27.67 -35.58
CA SER A 1068 -1.49 28.12 -36.84
C SER A 1068 -0.72 27.67 -38.10
N ALA A 1069 0.56 27.32 -37.98
CA ALA A 1069 1.33 26.71 -39.07
C ALA A 1069 1.06 25.21 -39.29
N GLN A 1070 0.42 24.53 -38.33
CA GLN A 1070 0.05 23.11 -38.47
C GLN A 1070 -1.30 22.93 -39.18
N ALA A 1071 -2.24 23.85 -38.98
CA ALA A 1071 -3.51 23.88 -39.70
C ALA A 1071 -3.28 24.36 -41.15
N GLN A 1072 -3.63 23.52 -42.12
CA GLN A 1072 -3.32 23.73 -43.54
C GLN A 1072 -4.06 24.95 -44.15
N GLU A 1073 -5.20 25.33 -43.57
CA GLU A 1073 -6.01 26.46 -44.01
C GLU A 1073 -5.34 27.82 -43.64
N THR A 1074 -4.81 27.97 -42.42
CA THR A 1074 -4.16 29.21 -41.95
C THR A 1074 -2.70 29.38 -42.39
N GLN A 1075 -2.13 28.41 -43.11
CA GLN A 1075 -0.73 28.47 -43.57
C GLN A 1075 -0.43 29.70 -44.43
N LYS A 1076 -1.36 30.15 -45.27
CA LYS A 1076 -1.16 31.35 -46.11
C LYS A 1076 -1.11 32.63 -45.28
N ASP A 1077 -1.98 32.78 -44.30
CA ASP A 1077 -1.98 33.94 -43.39
C ASP A 1077 -0.71 33.98 -42.53
N VAL A 1078 -0.20 32.81 -42.11
CA VAL A 1078 1.10 32.71 -41.43
C VAL A 1078 2.23 33.25 -42.31
N LEU A 1079 2.25 32.95 -43.62
CA LEU A 1079 3.26 33.50 -44.53
C LEU A 1079 3.13 35.03 -44.72
N VAL A 1080 1.91 35.56 -44.72
CA VAL A 1080 1.65 37.01 -44.82
C VAL A 1080 2.09 37.75 -43.55
N PHE A 1081 2.01 37.12 -42.38
CA PHE A 1081 2.37 37.71 -41.07
C PHE A 1081 3.85 37.55 -40.67
N MET A 1082 4.57 36.57 -41.22
CA MET A 1082 6.00 36.36 -40.94
C MET A 1082 6.93 37.58 -41.20
N PRO A 1083 6.69 38.48 -42.17
CA PRO A 1083 7.43 39.74 -42.32
C PRO A 1083 7.41 40.61 -41.05
N ASP A 1084 6.29 40.67 -40.34
CA ASP A 1084 6.12 41.53 -39.16
C ASP A 1084 6.87 40.95 -37.96
N VAL A 1085 6.80 39.63 -37.78
CA VAL A 1085 7.62 38.88 -36.81
C VAL A 1085 9.12 39.06 -37.10
N ALA A 1086 9.53 39.02 -38.37
CA ALA A 1086 10.92 39.28 -38.76
C ALA A 1086 11.33 40.74 -38.51
N ASN A 1087 10.47 41.71 -38.79
CA ASN A 1087 10.72 43.12 -38.50
C ASN A 1087 10.84 43.37 -36.99
N LEU A 1088 10.00 42.77 -36.15
CA LEU A 1088 10.10 42.83 -34.68
C LEU A 1088 11.47 42.32 -34.21
N VAL A 1089 11.88 41.12 -34.64
CA VAL A 1089 13.22 40.56 -34.32
C VAL A 1089 14.34 41.50 -34.78
N PHE A 1090 14.28 42.01 -36.00
CA PHE A 1090 15.31 42.92 -36.53
C PHE A 1090 15.29 44.34 -35.94
N THR A 1091 14.26 44.71 -35.18
CA THR A 1091 14.22 45.95 -34.38
C THR A 1091 14.79 45.72 -32.99
N LEU A 1092 14.51 44.57 -32.37
CA LEU A 1092 14.99 44.23 -31.03
C LEU A 1092 16.47 43.85 -30.97
N LEU A 1093 17.02 43.25 -32.05
CA LEU A 1093 18.43 42.90 -32.13
C LEU A 1093 19.35 44.14 -32.01
N PRO A 1094 19.18 45.24 -32.81
CA PRO A 1094 19.95 46.46 -32.62
C PRO A 1094 19.81 47.08 -31.23
N THR A 1095 18.58 47.26 -30.73
CA THR A 1095 18.31 47.90 -29.43
C THR A 1095 18.94 47.13 -28.25
N SER A 1096 19.09 45.81 -28.36
CA SER A 1096 19.80 44.98 -27.37
C SER A 1096 21.33 45.10 -27.43
N THR A 1097 21.87 45.75 -28.46
CA THR A 1097 23.32 45.86 -28.76
C THR A 1097 23.82 47.31 -28.88
N SER A 1098 22.96 48.29 -28.58
CA SER A 1098 23.26 49.73 -28.66
C SER A 1098 23.54 50.30 -27.28
N SER A 1099 24.77 50.76 -27.05
CA SER A 1099 25.25 51.29 -25.75
C SER A 1099 24.76 52.72 -25.43
N SER A 1100 23.47 53.03 -25.67
CA SER A 1100 22.87 54.33 -25.37
C SER A 1100 22.00 54.23 -24.11
N PRO A 1101 22.25 55.02 -23.05
CA PRO A 1101 21.47 54.98 -21.83
C PRO A 1101 20.16 55.78 -21.97
N SER A 1102 19.12 55.16 -22.52
CA SER A 1102 17.74 55.57 -22.22
C SER A 1102 17.39 55.15 -20.79
N SER A 1103 16.84 56.07 -20.00
CA SER A 1103 16.62 55.90 -18.56
C SER A 1103 15.64 54.78 -18.18
N THR A 1104 15.71 54.37 -16.90
CA THR A 1104 14.71 53.53 -16.18
C THR A 1104 14.47 52.10 -16.68
N GLY A 1105 15.36 51.51 -17.48
CA GLY A 1105 15.32 50.08 -17.85
C GLY A 1105 16.65 49.37 -17.60
N SER A 1106 16.61 48.16 -17.02
CA SER A 1106 17.81 47.33 -16.87
C SER A 1106 18.29 46.82 -18.24
N LEU A 1107 19.59 46.91 -18.50
CA LEU A 1107 20.21 46.51 -19.77
C LEU A 1107 19.92 45.03 -20.07
N PRO A 1108 19.47 44.67 -21.29
CA PRO A 1108 19.11 43.29 -21.62
C PRO A 1108 20.32 42.35 -21.50
N ASN A 1109 20.24 41.42 -20.54
CA ASN A 1109 21.28 40.44 -20.26
C ASN A 1109 21.43 39.46 -21.45
N ALA A 1110 22.62 38.85 -21.60
CA ALA A 1110 22.92 37.84 -22.62
C ALA A 1110 21.90 36.69 -22.67
N ALA A 1111 21.26 36.39 -21.54
CA ALA A 1111 20.16 35.43 -21.44
C ALA A 1111 18.91 35.87 -22.24
N HIS A 1112 18.49 37.13 -22.17
CA HIS A 1112 17.34 37.64 -22.93
C HIS A 1112 17.61 37.58 -24.44
N LEU A 1113 18.78 38.07 -24.88
CA LEU A 1113 19.21 38.02 -26.27
C LEU A 1113 19.28 36.58 -26.83
N LYS A 1114 19.60 35.59 -25.98
CA LYS A 1114 19.57 34.16 -26.30
C LYS A 1114 18.16 33.63 -26.54
N GLU A 1115 17.17 34.07 -25.76
CA GLU A 1115 15.76 33.70 -25.96
C GLU A 1115 15.15 34.38 -27.20
N VAL A 1116 15.49 35.66 -27.47
CA VAL A 1116 15.12 36.35 -28.72
C VAL A 1116 15.66 35.59 -29.95
N LEU A 1117 16.92 35.13 -29.91
CA LEU A 1117 17.51 34.33 -30.99
C LEU A 1117 16.92 32.92 -31.11
N LYS A 1118 16.53 32.26 -30.01
CA LYS A 1118 15.78 31.00 -30.05
C LYS A 1118 14.41 31.18 -30.72
N PHE A 1119 13.66 32.22 -30.32
CA PHE A 1119 12.38 32.57 -30.91
C PHE A 1119 12.52 32.81 -32.43
N ALA A 1120 13.46 33.66 -32.82
CA ALA A 1120 13.74 33.96 -34.23
C ALA A 1120 14.16 32.72 -35.03
N LEU A 1121 15.01 31.85 -34.48
CA LEU A 1121 15.41 30.58 -35.09
C LEU A 1121 14.21 29.63 -35.28
N GLN A 1122 13.28 29.60 -34.33
CA GLN A 1122 12.06 28.80 -34.44
C GLN A 1122 11.10 29.41 -35.47
N ALA A 1123 10.92 30.73 -35.50
CA ALA A 1123 10.11 31.42 -36.50
C ALA A 1123 10.66 31.18 -37.93
N VAL A 1124 11.98 31.31 -38.14
CA VAL A 1124 12.68 30.95 -39.40
C VAL A 1124 12.39 29.50 -39.83
N ARG A 1125 12.42 28.54 -38.90
CA ARG A 1125 12.09 27.14 -39.18
C ARG A 1125 10.62 26.95 -39.57
N ILE A 1126 9.71 27.70 -38.96
CA ILE A 1126 8.28 27.66 -39.29
C ILE A 1126 8.03 28.30 -40.67
N THR A 1127 8.64 29.46 -40.97
CA THR A 1127 8.57 30.06 -42.31
C THR A 1127 9.02 29.05 -43.36
N LYS A 1128 10.21 28.44 -43.18
CA LYS A 1128 10.74 27.44 -44.11
C LYS A 1128 9.84 26.21 -44.25
N ARG A 1129 9.20 25.76 -43.16
CA ARG A 1129 8.26 24.62 -43.18
C ARG A 1129 7.00 24.92 -44.00
N VAL A 1130 6.41 26.09 -43.79
CA VAL A 1130 5.15 26.48 -44.47
C VAL A 1130 5.42 26.85 -45.95
N VAL A 1131 6.54 27.52 -46.22
CA VAL A 1131 7.02 27.83 -47.58
C VAL A 1131 7.34 26.57 -48.41
N PHE A 1132 7.66 25.44 -47.77
CA PHE A 1132 8.16 24.22 -48.42
C PHE A 1132 7.18 23.57 -49.42
N ALA A 1133 5.90 23.95 -49.41
CA ALA A 1133 4.90 23.46 -50.35
C ALA A 1133 4.93 24.19 -51.72
N GLU A 1134 5.45 25.42 -51.79
CA GLU A 1134 5.33 26.28 -52.99
C GLU A 1134 6.67 26.84 -53.53
N ASP A 1135 7.81 26.68 -52.82
CA ASP A 1135 9.07 27.36 -53.13
C ASP A 1135 10.32 26.45 -53.07
N VAL A 1136 10.81 26.05 -54.24
CA VAL A 1136 11.95 25.12 -54.42
C VAL A 1136 13.31 25.78 -54.11
N GLU A 1137 13.42 27.11 -54.13
CA GLU A 1137 14.69 27.82 -53.94
C GLU A 1137 14.80 28.54 -52.59
N GLY A 1138 13.73 28.53 -51.78
CA GLY A 1138 13.64 29.27 -50.53
C GLY A 1138 13.57 30.79 -50.72
N LYS A 1139 13.16 31.27 -51.90
CA LYS A 1139 13.00 32.70 -52.24
C LYS A 1139 12.11 33.44 -51.23
N ALA A 1140 10.99 32.86 -50.80
CA ALA A 1140 10.10 33.46 -49.81
C ALA A 1140 10.71 33.45 -48.39
N THR A 1141 11.45 32.40 -48.03
CA THR A 1141 12.20 32.40 -46.74
C THR A 1141 13.30 33.47 -46.75
N LYS A 1142 13.96 33.69 -47.90
CA LYS A 1142 15.01 34.71 -48.10
C LYS A 1142 14.47 36.14 -48.17
N SER A 1143 13.25 36.36 -48.70
CA SER A 1143 12.63 37.70 -48.76
C SER A 1143 12.12 38.17 -47.40
N VAL A 1144 11.60 37.26 -46.58
CA VAL A 1144 11.19 37.54 -45.19
C VAL A 1144 12.42 37.78 -44.30
N TRP A 1145 13.31 36.79 -44.17
CA TRP A 1145 14.39 36.79 -43.17
C TRP A 1145 15.73 37.37 -43.65
N LYS A 1146 15.77 37.95 -44.86
CA LYS A 1146 16.81 38.86 -45.40
C LYS A 1146 18.24 38.56 -44.89
N PRO A 1147 19.00 37.66 -45.55
CA PRO A 1147 20.35 37.27 -45.13
C PRO A 1147 21.37 38.40 -44.90
N SER A 1148 21.15 39.61 -45.45
CA SER A 1148 21.97 40.77 -45.10
C SER A 1148 21.80 41.16 -43.63
N LYS A 1149 20.55 41.37 -43.17
CA LYS A 1149 20.22 41.73 -41.78
C LYS A 1149 20.73 40.72 -40.76
N ILE A 1150 20.71 39.43 -41.07
CA ILE A 1150 21.29 38.39 -40.19
C ILE A 1150 22.81 38.55 -40.08
N ARG A 1151 23.52 38.83 -41.18
CA ARG A 1151 24.98 39.07 -41.16
C ARG A 1151 25.34 40.43 -40.54
N GLU A 1152 24.51 41.44 -40.71
CA GLU A 1152 24.62 42.74 -40.04
C GLU A 1152 24.51 42.56 -38.51
N ALA A 1153 23.53 41.79 -38.02
CA ALA A 1153 23.39 41.45 -36.60
C ALA A 1153 24.56 40.62 -36.06
N MET A 1154 25.07 39.64 -36.82
CA MET A 1154 26.30 38.91 -36.46
C MET A 1154 27.50 39.85 -36.31
N ALA A 1155 27.69 40.77 -37.28
CA ALA A 1155 28.80 41.71 -37.29
C ALA A 1155 28.66 42.83 -36.24
N ALA A 1156 27.46 43.12 -35.75
CA ALA A 1156 27.26 43.96 -34.57
C ALA A 1156 27.70 43.20 -33.30
N LEU A 1157 27.26 41.95 -33.14
CA LEU A 1157 27.57 41.13 -31.97
C LEU A 1157 29.07 40.74 -31.87
N GLU A 1158 29.81 40.69 -32.98
CA GLU A 1158 31.28 40.52 -32.97
C GLU A 1158 32.05 41.80 -32.58
N LYS A 1159 31.41 42.98 -32.66
CA LYS A 1159 32.00 44.28 -32.28
C LYS A 1159 31.76 44.63 -30.81
N GLU A 1160 30.64 44.21 -30.23
CA GLU A 1160 30.33 44.47 -28.83
C GLU A 1160 31.13 43.58 -27.87
N GLU A 1161 32.00 44.19 -27.06
CA GLU A 1161 32.88 43.47 -26.12
C GLU A 1161 32.11 42.60 -25.11
N ARG A 1162 30.90 43.02 -24.73
CA ARG A 1162 30.00 42.28 -23.81
C ARG A 1162 29.57 40.91 -24.33
N PHE A 1163 29.39 40.76 -25.65
CA PHE A 1163 28.81 39.55 -26.24
C PHE A 1163 29.74 38.81 -27.21
N LYS A 1164 30.86 39.41 -27.61
CA LYS A 1164 31.91 38.84 -28.47
C LYS A 1164 32.37 37.43 -28.07
N ASN A 1165 32.41 37.13 -26.77
CA ASN A 1165 32.80 35.82 -26.24
C ASN A 1165 31.64 34.80 -26.16
N SER A 1166 30.39 35.21 -26.41
CA SER A 1166 29.21 34.34 -26.30
C SER A 1166 29.02 33.47 -27.54
N THR A 1167 29.76 32.36 -27.57
CA THR A 1167 29.69 31.33 -28.62
C THR A 1167 28.26 30.81 -28.88
N SER A 1168 27.38 30.85 -27.87
CA SER A 1168 25.99 30.41 -27.98
C SER A 1168 25.08 31.34 -28.81
N LEU A 1169 25.29 32.65 -28.74
CA LEU A 1169 24.52 33.61 -29.55
C LEU A 1169 24.97 33.54 -31.02
N GLN A 1170 26.29 33.47 -31.23
CA GLN A 1170 26.90 33.30 -32.55
C GLN A 1170 26.51 31.98 -33.23
N SER A 1171 26.32 30.89 -32.47
CA SER A 1171 25.87 29.62 -33.05
C SER A 1171 24.39 29.63 -33.45
N LEU A 1172 23.51 30.30 -32.69
CA LEU A 1172 22.10 30.50 -33.06
C LEU A 1172 21.97 31.34 -34.35
N LEU A 1173 22.67 32.46 -34.46
CA LEU A 1173 22.68 33.28 -35.68
C LEU A 1173 23.24 32.52 -36.90
N LYS A 1174 24.29 31.71 -36.71
CA LYS A 1174 24.83 30.84 -37.78
C LYS A 1174 23.81 29.77 -38.20
N GLN A 1175 23.07 29.17 -37.27
CA GLN A 1175 21.98 28.24 -37.60
C GLN A 1175 20.84 28.94 -38.37
N MET A 1176 20.44 30.15 -37.96
CA MET A 1176 19.46 30.94 -38.73
C MET A 1176 19.93 31.19 -40.16
N LEU A 1177 21.16 31.67 -40.33
CA LEU A 1177 21.74 31.97 -41.64
C LEU A 1177 21.80 30.74 -42.54
N VAL A 1178 22.24 29.58 -42.04
CA VAL A 1178 22.27 28.31 -42.79
C VAL A 1178 20.87 27.90 -43.26
N ILE A 1179 19.87 28.00 -42.38
CA ILE A 1179 18.48 27.60 -42.70
C ILE A 1179 17.88 28.49 -43.79
N VAL A 1180 18.13 29.82 -43.74
CA VAL A 1180 17.65 30.81 -44.72
C VAL A 1180 18.44 30.75 -46.04
N GLU A 1181 19.76 30.56 -46.01
CA GLU A 1181 20.56 30.41 -47.24
C GLU A 1181 20.21 29.11 -48.00
N GLY A 1182 19.82 28.06 -47.26
CA GLY A 1182 19.35 26.79 -47.83
C GLY A 1182 20.43 25.71 -47.95
N LYS A 1183 21.61 25.92 -47.37
CA LYS A 1183 22.72 24.95 -47.39
C LYS A 1183 22.42 23.78 -46.45
N SER A 1184 22.57 22.55 -46.94
CA SER A 1184 22.53 21.33 -46.13
C SER A 1184 23.90 21.06 -45.50
N GLU A 1185 23.93 20.79 -44.18
CA GLU A 1185 25.06 20.07 -43.58
C GLU A 1185 24.83 18.57 -43.73
N GLU A 1186 25.44 17.95 -44.74
CA GLU A 1186 25.61 16.50 -44.79
C GLU A 1186 27.07 16.09 -44.63
N GLY A 1187 27.32 15.22 -43.65
CA GLY A 1187 28.32 14.15 -43.78
C GLY A 1187 29.78 14.47 -43.45
N LYS A 1188 30.12 14.68 -42.17
CA LYS A 1188 31.42 14.21 -41.63
C LYS A 1188 31.53 14.05 -40.11
N LYS A 1189 30.74 13.14 -39.51
CA LYS A 1189 31.12 12.59 -38.18
C LYS A 1189 30.75 11.14 -37.88
N ASP A 1190 30.61 10.28 -38.90
CA ASP A 1190 30.55 8.83 -38.68
C ASP A 1190 31.90 8.14 -38.92
N LYS A 1191 32.84 8.38 -38.01
CA LYS A 1191 34.08 7.59 -37.88
C LYS A 1191 34.60 7.52 -36.44
N LYS A 1192 33.69 7.42 -35.47
CA LYS A 1192 33.99 6.95 -34.09
C LYS A 1192 33.04 5.81 -33.66
N ARG A 1193 32.64 4.94 -34.60
CA ARG A 1193 31.73 3.81 -34.34
C ARG A 1193 32.04 2.51 -35.10
N LYS A 1194 33.22 1.93 -34.83
CA LYS A 1194 33.44 0.48 -34.62
C LYS A 1194 34.88 0.24 -34.15
N ALA A 1195 35.17 0.74 -32.96
CA ALA A 1195 36.41 0.50 -32.18
C ALA A 1195 36.15 0.50 -30.66
N LYS A 1196 34.90 0.23 -30.25
CA LYS A 1196 34.52 -0.14 -28.87
C LYS A 1196 33.21 -0.95 -28.88
N GLU A 1197 33.21 -2.01 -29.70
CA GLU A 1197 32.18 -3.05 -29.72
C GLU A 1197 32.78 -4.32 -30.36
N ALA A 1198 33.77 -4.88 -29.65
CA ALA A 1198 34.25 -6.26 -29.78
C ALA A 1198 34.41 -6.93 -28.39
N VAL A 1199 33.71 -6.32 -27.41
CA VAL A 1199 33.30 -6.79 -26.09
C VAL A 1199 32.03 -5.97 -25.84
N GLU A 1200 30.80 -6.44 -26.07
CA GLU A 1200 30.25 -7.62 -26.76
C GLU A 1200 28.92 -7.10 -27.39
N VAL A 1201 28.60 -7.15 -28.69
CA VAL A 1201 28.62 -8.25 -29.68
C VAL A 1201 27.87 -9.47 -29.14
N GLN A 1202 26.65 -9.81 -29.58
CA GLN A 1202 25.85 -9.45 -30.78
C GLN A 1202 24.35 -9.60 -30.46
N GLY A 1203 23.36 -8.98 -31.12
CA GLY A 1203 23.31 -8.07 -32.29
C GLY A 1203 21.86 -8.08 -32.86
N GLU A 1204 21.48 -7.37 -33.93
CA GLU A 1204 22.06 -6.18 -34.56
C GLU A 1204 20.94 -5.43 -35.36
N VAL A 1205 20.83 -4.10 -35.19
CA VAL A 1205 20.20 -3.08 -36.09
C VAL A 1205 18.78 -3.30 -36.68
N ASN A 1206 17.84 -2.58 -36.06
CA ASN A 1206 16.64 -1.90 -36.58
C ASN A 1206 16.63 -1.51 -38.09
N GLY A 1207 15.50 -1.74 -38.79
CA GLY A 1207 15.26 -1.24 -40.15
C GLY A 1207 13.81 -0.78 -40.39
N LYS A 1208 13.61 0.51 -40.70
CA LYS A 1208 12.30 1.10 -41.04
C LYS A 1208 11.93 0.88 -42.51
N GLY A 1209 10.64 0.74 -42.80
CA GLY A 1209 10.11 0.77 -44.17
C GLY A 1209 8.58 0.74 -44.21
N ALA A 1210 7.95 1.90 -44.30
CA ALA A 1210 6.50 1.99 -44.50
C ALA A 1210 6.13 1.81 -45.98
N VAL A 1211 4.96 1.19 -46.19
CA VAL A 1211 3.99 1.41 -47.28
C VAL A 1211 4.50 2.10 -48.57
N GLN A 1212 4.63 1.27 -49.61
CA GLN A 1212 4.28 1.51 -51.03
C GLN A 1212 5.23 2.26 -52.00
N THR A 1213 6.08 1.43 -52.64
CA THR A 1213 6.08 1.08 -54.09
C THR A 1213 6.70 1.98 -55.18
N ASN A 1214 7.58 1.29 -55.93
CA ASN A 1214 7.78 1.29 -57.40
C ASN A 1214 8.51 2.47 -58.09
N GLY A 1215 9.63 2.16 -58.75
CA GLY A 1215 10.47 3.12 -59.49
C GLY A 1215 11.58 2.53 -60.39
N HIS A 1216 11.29 1.43 -61.11
CA HIS A 1216 11.95 0.91 -62.33
C HIS A 1216 13.49 1.11 -62.59
N SER A 1217 14.22 -0.02 -62.66
CA SER A 1217 15.32 -0.36 -63.61
C SER A 1217 16.54 0.55 -63.87
N GLY A 1218 17.73 -0.09 -64.02
CA GLY A 1218 18.62 0.24 -65.15
C GLY A 1218 20.15 0.26 -64.94
N ASN A 1219 20.82 -0.86 -65.29
CA ASN A 1219 22.23 -0.96 -65.73
C ASN A 1219 23.41 -0.48 -64.82
N SER A 1220 24.66 -0.96 -65.00
CA SER A 1220 25.18 -2.27 -65.45
C SER A 1220 26.72 -2.34 -65.25
N LYS A 1221 27.28 -3.57 -65.26
CA LYS A 1221 28.72 -3.94 -65.42
C LYS A 1221 29.70 -3.56 -64.28
N GLU A 1222 30.83 -4.23 -64.02
CA GLU A 1222 31.40 -5.58 -64.32
C GLU A 1222 32.71 -5.68 -63.47
N ASP A 1223 33.19 -6.80 -62.90
CA ASP A 1223 32.59 -8.10 -62.51
C ASP A 1223 33.26 -8.47 -61.12
N THR A 1224 33.89 -9.59 -60.73
CA THR A 1224 34.20 -10.92 -61.31
C THR A 1224 34.37 -11.97 -60.20
N LYS A 1225 33.52 -13.03 -60.20
CA LYS A 1225 33.75 -14.38 -59.57
C LYS A 1225 33.87 -14.44 -58.02
N LYS A 1226 33.62 -15.57 -57.31
CA LYS A 1226 32.86 -16.85 -57.45
C LYS A 1226 32.83 -17.49 -56.03
N SER A 1227 31.99 -18.45 -55.61
CA SER A 1227 30.96 -19.30 -56.26
C SER A 1227 29.99 -19.91 -55.22
N SER A 1228 28.96 -20.63 -55.70
CA SER A 1228 28.24 -21.77 -55.03
C SER A 1228 27.58 -21.52 -53.65
N SER A 1229 26.26 -21.34 -53.48
CA SER A 1229 25.08 -22.23 -53.77
C SER A 1229 24.73 -23.24 -52.64
N GLY A 1230 23.47 -23.44 -52.21
CA GLY A 1230 22.23 -22.69 -52.51
C GLY A 1230 20.92 -23.53 -52.39
N GLY A 1231 19.87 -22.95 -51.81
CA GLY A 1231 18.48 -23.49 -51.80
C GLY A 1231 18.12 -24.45 -50.64
N SER A 1232 16.83 -24.76 -50.35
CA SER A 1232 15.58 -24.21 -50.93
C SER A 1232 14.30 -24.55 -50.13
N LYS A 1233 13.42 -23.55 -49.91
CA LYS A 1233 11.93 -23.60 -49.90
C LYS A 1233 11.11 -24.50 -48.92
N LYS A 1234 10.10 -23.82 -48.31
CA LYS A 1234 8.63 -24.14 -48.21
C LYS A 1234 7.99 -24.64 -46.87
N LYS A 1235 6.87 -23.97 -46.56
CA LYS A 1235 5.59 -24.43 -45.96
C LYS A 1235 5.51 -24.93 -44.49
N ALA A 1236 5.13 -23.99 -43.61
CA ALA A 1236 3.78 -23.84 -43.02
C ALA A 1236 3.04 -24.99 -42.28
N LYS A 1237 2.29 -24.55 -41.25
CA LYS A 1237 0.94 -24.96 -40.78
C LYS A 1237 0.82 -25.78 -39.48
N LYS A 1238 -0.03 -25.24 -38.58
CA LYS A 1238 -0.88 -25.88 -37.55
C LYS A 1238 -0.25 -26.51 -36.29
N ALA A 1239 -0.67 -25.96 -35.14
CA ALA A 1239 -1.34 -26.62 -34.02
C ALA A 1239 -0.91 -28.05 -33.58
N THR A 1240 -0.35 -28.10 -32.37
CA THR A 1240 -1.07 -28.65 -31.19
C THR A 1240 -1.00 -27.61 -30.08
#